data_AF-M7U6W1-F1
#
_entry.id   AF-M7U6W1-F1
#
_cell.length_a   1.000
_cell.length_b   1.000
_cell.length_c   1.000
_cell.angle_alpha   90.00
_cell.angle_beta   90.00
_cell.angle_gamma   90.00
#
_symmetry.space_group_name_H-M   'P 1'
#
loop_
_entity.id
_entity.type
_entity.pdbx_description
1 polymer ?
#
loop_
_entity_poly.entity_id
_entity_poly.type
_entity_poly.pdbx_seq_one_letter_code
_entity_poly.pdbx_strand_id
1 'polypeptide(L)'
;MSQPFRSIKRLLIANRGEIATRILSTARELNIETYTLYTTNDSSHTLHSTHSIQLPSPSSYLDISTLISIVQKHNIDTIHPGYGFLSESAEFAERMWREANAIVIGPGSQILERTGDKLMARNLAQECHVPILPALQVPTDDVSQLQSFASEVGYPIIIKAVDGGGGRGIRIVTREDELEEMLKAALRESPSKKAFAEKAAVDGYRHVEVQIIGDGKGGVRHLWERECSVQRRFQKVVEFAPCSITDRGVVEKVIESALRMARKVDYYSLGTFEFLVRQSQPPEFYFLEINPRLQVEHTITESLASGIDLVKVQLLLAQGNTLSSLFSSSLPSSPLTPPQIHSLQLRITAESPSQNFSLSPGKISSSYFPSGNGIRVDTHLNPSTPAIIGTDFDSLLAKLIITAATWQDIVAKAKRALDDTYIIGIETNLDLLRAIIDSDAFRKQKCDTRWLEKELPVLLKSAKKISEGSKRSAVPVLTSSLPTLPSSSSVVLRPRDAWNIELSPDEPSTSGDKSAKLAPIPYHMQITRILTNNFPSSLKANILFTSPSSATTKSTPYTLSLTSSSTPTSKQSSHRLGNPQNPYHITTPFPGKLIEINVEKGDQIVAGQTICVIRQMKMEVEVRSPRNGVVKWIFGDGEEDRWEEGVEGEDVGVGVLVCELEEDEESGNGRKSKLLDHLKNQNTLLETLSELDQDCSVVYDAIEYGHEHVALSPLESGGKSDGIDATGRNALHWAAQHGLIKVVEYLASYDKEFKIKLGKINASGNSPLNCAFCSVSMALKPNLRIWTPKVGTALHWAAWYDRLDVVKLLVTNRAVVEEKDALGLRAADIVKKK
;
A
#
# COMPACT_ATOMS: atom_id res chain seq x y z
N MET A 1 -11.08 -37.36 22.53
CA MET A 1 -10.56 -37.90 23.81
C MET A 1 -9.60 -36.85 24.36
N SER A 2 -9.76 -36.41 25.61
CA SER A 2 -8.87 -35.42 26.22
C SER A 2 -7.45 -35.97 26.33
N GLN A 3 -6.45 -35.27 25.79
CA GLN A 3 -5.05 -35.67 25.89
C GLN A 3 -4.61 -35.66 27.37
N PRO A 4 -3.89 -36.68 27.87
CA PRO A 4 -3.42 -36.73 29.25
C PRO A 4 -2.46 -35.58 29.55
N PHE A 5 -2.60 -34.96 30.73
CA PHE A 5 -1.71 -33.90 31.19
C PHE A 5 -0.30 -34.42 31.40
N ARG A 6 0.70 -33.69 30.90
CA ARG A 6 2.11 -34.00 31.05
C ARG A 6 2.88 -32.73 31.39
N SER A 7 3.90 -32.86 32.24
CA SER A 7 4.87 -31.77 32.45
C SER A 7 5.58 -31.51 31.12
N ILE A 8 5.65 -30.25 30.71
CA ILE A 8 6.35 -29.86 29.48
C ILE A 8 7.85 -29.89 29.78
N LYS A 9 8.61 -30.68 29.03
CA LYS A 9 10.08 -30.71 29.16
C LYS A 9 10.75 -30.00 28.00
N ARG A 10 10.30 -30.31 26.78
CA ARG A 10 10.83 -29.80 25.52
C ARG A 10 9.71 -29.17 24.71
N LEU A 11 9.87 -27.88 24.43
CA LEU A 11 8.92 -27.08 23.68
C LEU A 11 9.50 -26.69 22.31
N LEU A 12 8.89 -27.17 21.24
CA LEU A 12 9.09 -26.62 19.89
C LEU A 12 8.24 -25.38 19.70
N ILE A 13 8.87 -24.29 19.32
CA ILE A 13 8.19 -23.08 18.87
C ILE A 13 8.09 -23.17 17.34
N ALA A 14 6.93 -23.63 16.86
CA ALA A 14 6.66 -23.84 15.43
C ALA A 14 6.22 -22.52 14.76
N ASN A 15 7.01 -21.46 14.97
CA ASN A 15 6.76 -20.13 14.45
C ASN A 15 8.07 -19.32 14.38
N ARG A 16 8.00 -18.10 13.85
CA ARG A 16 9.13 -17.17 13.67
C ARG A 16 8.81 -15.76 14.16
N GLY A 17 9.76 -14.83 14.00
CA GLY A 17 9.54 -13.41 14.22
C GLY A 17 9.19 -13.09 15.67
N GLU A 18 8.43 -12.02 15.89
CA GLU A 18 8.20 -11.50 17.25
C GLU A 18 7.50 -12.51 18.16
N ILE A 19 6.54 -13.29 17.62
CA ILE A 19 5.79 -14.25 18.41
C ILE A 19 6.66 -15.41 18.89
N ALA A 20 7.64 -15.83 18.10
CA ALA A 20 8.60 -16.84 18.54
C ALA A 20 9.42 -16.34 19.73
N THR A 21 9.88 -15.08 19.69
CA THR A 21 10.56 -14.42 20.81
C THR A 21 9.65 -14.31 22.04
N ARG A 22 8.37 -13.92 21.84
CA ARG A 22 7.36 -13.81 22.90
C ARG A 22 7.13 -15.14 23.61
N ILE A 23 7.01 -16.24 22.88
CA ILE A 23 6.84 -17.58 23.45
C ILE A 23 8.12 -18.04 24.15
N LEU A 24 9.25 -17.82 23.51
CA LEU A 24 10.57 -18.17 24.03
C LEU A 24 10.84 -17.50 25.39
N SER A 25 10.50 -16.21 25.53
CA SER A 25 10.65 -15.48 26.79
C SER A 25 9.90 -16.16 27.94
N THR A 26 8.62 -16.47 27.74
CA THR A 26 7.81 -17.14 28.78
C THR A 26 8.29 -18.56 29.06
N ALA A 27 8.67 -19.32 28.03
CA ALA A 27 9.20 -20.67 28.22
C ALA A 27 10.49 -20.66 29.08
N ARG A 28 11.33 -19.63 28.93
CA ARG A 28 12.53 -19.42 29.76
C ARG A 28 12.18 -19.09 31.22
N GLU A 29 11.16 -18.27 31.48
CA GLU A 29 10.68 -18.03 32.85
C GLU A 29 10.21 -19.31 33.54
N LEU A 30 9.71 -20.28 32.77
CA LEU A 30 9.26 -21.58 33.24
C LEU A 30 10.38 -22.64 33.26
N ASN A 31 11.61 -22.29 32.89
CA ASN A 31 12.75 -23.20 32.76
C ASN A 31 12.48 -24.41 31.83
N ILE A 32 11.76 -24.19 30.74
CA ILE A 32 11.47 -25.21 29.73
C ILE A 32 12.59 -25.25 28.69
N GLU A 33 13.01 -26.44 28.26
CA GLU A 33 13.98 -26.62 27.17
C GLU A 33 13.33 -26.24 25.84
N THR A 34 13.91 -25.30 25.08
CA THR A 34 13.26 -24.72 23.89
C THR A 34 13.96 -25.05 22.58
N TYR A 35 13.16 -25.36 21.56
CA TYR A 35 13.58 -25.54 20.17
C TYR A 35 12.91 -24.47 19.31
N THR A 36 13.68 -23.66 18.59
CA THR A 36 13.15 -22.70 17.61
C THR A 36 13.47 -23.15 16.18
N LEU A 37 12.59 -22.84 15.24
CA LEU A 37 12.82 -23.06 13.82
C LEU A 37 13.33 -21.77 13.16
N TYR A 38 14.15 -21.87 12.12
CA TYR A 38 14.60 -20.71 11.34
C TYR A 38 14.96 -21.08 9.90
N THR A 39 14.99 -20.10 8.99
CA THR A 39 15.58 -20.24 7.64
C THR A 39 16.84 -19.38 7.52
N THR A 40 17.64 -19.57 6.47
CA THR A 40 18.99 -18.98 6.32
C THR A 40 19.09 -17.48 6.64
N ASN A 41 18.07 -16.68 6.27
CA ASN A 41 18.05 -15.22 6.48
C ASN A 41 17.06 -14.76 7.57
N ASP A 42 16.54 -15.69 8.38
CA ASP A 42 15.46 -15.45 9.34
C ASP A 42 15.76 -16.09 10.70
N SER A 43 16.90 -15.73 11.30
CA SER A 43 17.36 -16.32 12.56
C SER A 43 17.19 -15.40 13.78
N SER A 44 16.76 -14.15 13.58
CA SER A 44 16.76 -13.12 14.64
C SER A 44 15.94 -13.48 15.89
N HIS A 45 14.84 -14.21 15.75
CA HIS A 45 13.98 -14.67 16.87
C HIS A 45 14.54 -15.87 17.64
N THR A 46 15.60 -16.51 17.15
CA THR A 46 16.19 -17.69 17.78
C THR A 46 17.09 -17.35 18.97
N LEU A 47 17.38 -16.07 19.15
CA LEU A 47 18.20 -15.57 20.25
C LEU A 47 17.62 -16.03 21.59
N HIS A 48 18.46 -16.68 22.41
CA HIS A 48 18.11 -17.26 23.71
C HIS A 48 17.36 -18.59 23.70
N SER A 49 17.13 -19.20 22.53
CA SER A 49 16.66 -20.58 22.43
C SER A 49 17.71 -21.56 22.97
N THR A 50 17.27 -22.72 23.47
CA THR A 50 18.21 -23.78 23.88
C THR A 50 18.81 -24.44 22.64
N HIS A 51 17.96 -24.70 21.64
CA HIS A 51 18.33 -25.26 20.35
C HIS A 51 17.64 -24.50 19.22
N SER A 52 18.32 -24.37 18.09
CA SER A 52 17.73 -23.82 16.87
C SER A 52 17.92 -24.78 15.70
N ILE A 53 16.85 -25.05 14.95
CA ILE A 53 16.84 -26.00 13.83
C ILE A 53 16.58 -25.22 12.55
N GLN A 54 17.52 -25.34 11.61
CA GLN A 54 17.37 -24.75 10.29
C GLN A 54 16.41 -25.59 9.45
N LEU A 55 15.40 -24.93 8.88
CA LEU A 55 14.50 -25.48 7.88
C LEU A 55 15.07 -25.27 6.47
N PRO A 56 14.79 -26.20 5.52
CA PRO A 56 15.30 -26.10 4.16
C PRO A 56 14.66 -24.94 3.38
N SER A 57 13.39 -24.64 3.63
CA SER A 57 12.66 -23.55 2.97
C SER A 57 11.62 -22.90 3.91
N PRO A 58 11.14 -21.69 3.59
CA PRO A 58 10.00 -21.07 4.27
C PRO A 58 8.72 -21.92 4.23
N SER A 59 8.49 -22.67 3.15
CA SER A 59 7.33 -23.57 3.01
C SER A 59 7.35 -24.72 4.04
N SER A 60 8.51 -25.08 4.58
CA SER A 60 8.61 -26.12 5.63
C SER A 60 7.90 -25.77 6.95
N TYR A 61 7.58 -24.50 7.22
CA TYR A 61 6.72 -24.14 8.35
C TYR A 61 5.27 -24.66 8.22
N LEU A 62 4.85 -25.02 7.00
CA LEU A 62 3.53 -25.58 6.69
C LEU A 62 3.56 -27.09 6.45
N ASP A 63 4.75 -27.70 6.41
CA ASP A 63 4.91 -29.13 6.17
C ASP A 63 4.83 -29.92 7.48
N ILE A 64 3.65 -30.48 7.76
CA ILE A 64 3.36 -31.29 8.93
C ILE A 64 4.33 -32.49 9.05
N SER A 65 4.67 -33.15 7.94
CA SER A 65 5.52 -34.36 7.95
C SER A 65 6.97 -34.02 8.30
N THR A 66 7.48 -32.90 7.78
CA THR A 66 8.80 -32.37 8.17
C THR A 66 8.83 -32.01 9.66
N LEU A 67 7.79 -31.34 10.17
CA LEU A 67 7.71 -31.00 11.60
C LEU A 67 7.62 -32.24 12.49
N ILE A 68 6.86 -33.27 12.11
CA ILE A 68 6.78 -34.55 12.85
C ILE A 68 8.15 -35.20 12.93
N SER A 69 8.89 -35.23 11.82
CA SER A 69 10.25 -35.79 11.77
C SER A 69 11.20 -35.05 12.71
N ILE A 70 11.09 -33.72 12.80
CA ILE A 70 11.86 -32.89 13.74
C ILE A 70 11.49 -33.24 15.19
N VAL A 71 10.21 -33.30 15.51
CA VAL A 71 9.70 -33.60 16.86
C VAL A 71 10.20 -34.97 17.33
N GLN A 72 10.10 -36.00 16.49
CA GLN A 72 10.58 -37.35 16.78
C GLN A 72 12.11 -37.38 16.96
N LYS A 73 12.87 -36.79 16.03
CA LYS A 73 14.34 -36.76 16.08
C LYS A 73 14.88 -36.14 17.37
N HIS A 74 14.23 -35.08 17.85
CA HIS A 74 14.67 -34.33 19.03
C HIS A 74 13.93 -34.72 20.32
N ASN A 75 13.05 -35.73 20.28
CA ASN A 75 12.22 -36.17 21.39
C ASN A 75 11.46 -35.01 22.05
N ILE A 76 10.85 -34.17 21.23
CA ILE A 76 10.08 -33.01 21.69
C ILE A 76 8.70 -33.48 22.14
N ASP A 77 8.25 -33.07 23.33
CA ASP A 77 6.95 -33.49 23.87
C ASP A 77 5.81 -32.50 23.63
N THR A 78 6.14 -31.23 23.36
CA THR A 78 5.15 -30.17 23.23
C THR A 78 5.52 -29.18 22.12
N ILE A 79 4.53 -28.66 21.40
CA ILE A 79 4.68 -27.67 20.34
C ILE A 79 3.81 -26.46 20.63
N HIS A 80 4.37 -25.26 20.60
CA HIS A 80 3.60 -24.02 20.59
C HIS A 80 3.56 -23.45 19.15
N PRO A 81 2.38 -23.40 18.51
CA PRO A 81 2.28 -22.93 17.13
C PRO A 81 2.20 -21.39 17.03
N GLY A 82 1.91 -20.69 18.13
CA GLY A 82 1.76 -19.23 18.12
C GLY A 82 0.49 -18.83 17.36
N TYR A 83 0.65 -18.02 16.31
CA TYR A 83 -0.43 -17.61 15.42
C TYR A 83 0.00 -17.68 13.95
N GLY A 84 -0.96 -17.77 13.02
CA GLY A 84 -0.65 -18.07 11.61
C GLY A 84 -0.05 -19.48 11.44
N PHE A 85 0.55 -19.74 10.27
CA PHE A 85 1.04 -21.08 9.90
C PHE A 85 0.02 -22.19 10.21
N LEU A 86 0.39 -23.18 11.02
CA LEU A 86 -0.44 -24.33 11.38
C LEU A 86 -1.19 -24.15 12.71
N SER A 87 -1.22 -22.95 13.29
CA SER A 87 -1.88 -22.70 14.59
C SER A 87 -3.38 -22.98 14.62
N GLU A 88 -4.04 -22.98 13.46
CA GLU A 88 -5.47 -23.28 13.31
C GLU A 88 -5.71 -24.63 12.62
N SER A 89 -4.66 -25.42 12.37
CA SER A 89 -4.77 -26.71 11.68
C SER A 89 -5.14 -27.83 12.65
N ALA A 90 -6.37 -28.33 12.52
CA ALA A 90 -6.81 -29.52 13.26
C ALA A 90 -5.98 -30.76 12.91
N GLU A 91 -5.66 -30.93 11.62
CA GLU A 91 -4.80 -32.02 11.13
C GLU A 91 -3.43 -32.00 11.82
N PHE A 92 -2.80 -30.82 11.91
CA PHE A 92 -1.51 -30.68 12.58
C PHE A 92 -1.57 -31.11 14.05
N ALA A 93 -2.60 -30.67 14.78
CA ALA A 93 -2.81 -31.05 16.18
C ALA A 93 -3.07 -32.55 16.35
N GLU A 94 -3.84 -33.16 15.45
CA GLU A 94 -4.13 -34.60 15.50
C GLU A 94 -2.89 -35.44 15.16
N ARG A 95 -2.20 -35.13 14.06
CA ARG A 95 -1.06 -35.90 13.58
C ARG A 95 0.13 -35.81 14.52
N MET A 96 0.40 -34.64 15.10
CA MET A 96 1.44 -34.50 16.15
C MET A 96 1.17 -35.43 17.35
N TRP A 97 -0.08 -35.55 17.76
CA TRP A 97 -0.45 -36.45 18.85
C TRP A 97 -0.28 -37.92 18.45
N ARG A 98 -0.80 -38.33 17.28
CA ARG A 98 -0.84 -39.73 16.86
C ARG A 98 0.50 -40.28 16.38
N GLU A 99 1.27 -39.49 15.65
CA GLU A 99 2.50 -39.92 14.99
C GLU A 99 3.76 -39.57 15.81
N ALA A 100 3.75 -38.47 16.57
CA ALA A 100 4.91 -38.00 17.32
C ALA A 100 4.74 -38.05 18.85
N ASN A 101 3.55 -38.42 19.35
CA ASN A 101 3.22 -38.42 20.80
C ASN A 101 3.49 -37.06 21.47
N ALA A 102 3.27 -35.97 20.73
CA ALA A 102 3.52 -34.60 21.18
C ALA A 102 2.23 -33.77 21.19
N ILE A 103 2.13 -32.85 22.15
CA ILE A 103 0.95 -31.99 22.36
C ILE A 103 1.14 -30.68 21.60
N VAL A 104 0.13 -30.27 20.82
CA VAL A 104 0.09 -28.90 20.26
C VAL A 104 -0.67 -28.00 21.22
N ILE A 105 -0.01 -26.96 21.73
CA ILE A 105 -0.61 -25.94 22.60
C ILE A 105 -1.69 -25.19 21.82
N GLY A 106 -2.91 -25.28 22.30
CA GLY A 106 -4.08 -24.72 21.65
C GLY A 106 -5.36 -25.42 22.12
N PRO A 107 -6.49 -25.19 21.45
CA PRO A 107 -7.79 -25.77 21.84
C PRO A 107 -7.93 -27.26 21.49
N GLY A 108 -7.01 -27.83 20.70
CA GLY A 108 -7.04 -29.24 20.28
C GLY A 108 -7.86 -29.47 19.00
N SER A 109 -7.61 -30.60 18.32
CA SER A 109 -8.13 -30.85 16.96
C SER A 109 -9.65 -30.79 16.86
N GLN A 110 -10.37 -31.35 17.84
CA GLN A 110 -11.84 -31.38 17.84
C GLN A 110 -12.46 -29.98 17.91
N ILE A 111 -11.89 -29.07 18.71
CA ILE A 111 -12.37 -27.69 18.79
C ILE A 111 -11.93 -26.93 17.53
N LEU A 112 -10.71 -27.17 17.04
CA LEU A 112 -10.23 -26.57 15.78
C LEU A 112 -11.14 -26.92 14.59
N GLU A 113 -11.57 -28.17 14.42
CA GLU A 113 -12.54 -28.55 13.38
C GLU A 113 -13.86 -27.81 13.52
N ARG A 114 -14.39 -27.74 14.75
CA ARG A 114 -15.72 -27.16 15.00
C ARG A 114 -15.74 -25.63 14.94
N THR A 115 -14.59 -24.97 15.12
CA THR A 115 -14.51 -23.50 15.24
C THR A 115 -13.67 -22.83 14.16
N GLY A 116 -12.82 -23.57 13.44
CA GLY A 116 -11.96 -23.03 12.39
C GLY A 116 -12.68 -22.78 11.06
N ASP A 117 -13.71 -23.56 10.74
CA ASP A 117 -14.55 -23.32 9.57
C ASP A 117 -15.61 -22.24 9.88
N LYS A 118 -15.68 -21.20 9.04
CA LYS A 118 -16.60 -20.07 9.19
C LYS A 118 -18.07 -20.50 9.23
N LEU A 119 -18.46 -21.49 8.42
CA LEU A 119 -19.83 -22.05 8.43
C LEU A 119 -20.10 -22.77 9.74
N MET A 120 -19.15 -23.59 10.23
CA MET A 120 -19.34 -24.29 11.51
C MET A 120 -19.41 -23.33 12.70
N ALA A 121 -18.54 -22.32 12.74
CA ALA A 121 -18.56 -21.28 13.77
C ALA A 121 -19.87 -20.49 13.74
N ARG A 122 -20.41 -20.23 12.54
CA ARG A 122 -21.70 -19.56 12.36
C ARG A 122 -22.88 -20.44 12.80
N ASN A 123 -22.88 -21.73 12.48
CA ASN A 123 -23.88 -22.68 12.97
C ASN A 123 -23.87 -22.74 14.51
N LEU A 124 -22.68 -22.77 15.11
CA LEU A 124 -22.52 -22.67 16.56
C LEU A 124 -23.11 -21.37 17.13
N ALA A 125 -22.92 -20.24 16.46
CA ALA A 125 -23.52 -18.96 16.86
C ALA A 125 -25.05 -19.02 16.83
N GLN A 126 -25.64 -19.63 15.78
CA GLN A 126 -27.09 -19.83 15.68
C GLN A 126 -27.64 -20.72 16.81
N GLU A 127 -26.98 -21.85 17.06
CA GLU A 127 -27.31 -22.77 18.16
C GLU A 127 -27.29 -22.07 19.53
N CYS A 128 -26.39 -21.10 19.71
CA CYS A 128 -26.23 -20.31 20.93
C CYS A 128 -27.10 -19.04 20.96
N HIS A 129 -27.94 -18.84 19.95
CA HIS A 129 -28.79 -17.66 19.77
C HIS A 129 -28.00 -16.35 19.80
N VAL A 130 -26.82 -16.36 19.17
CA VAL A 130 -25.98 -15.18 18.98
C VAL A 130 -26.34 -14.54 17.65
N PRO A 131 -26.57 -13.22 17.58
CA PRO A 131 -26.89 -12.55 16.33
C PRO A 131 -25.79 -12.72 15.28
N ILE A 132 -26.18 -12.97 14.04
CA ILE A 132 -25.30 -13.10 12.88
C ILE A 132 -25.89 -12.33 11.70
N LEU A 133 -25.04 -11.85 10.79
CA LEU A 133 -25.49 -11.17 9.58
C LEU A 133 -26.15 -12.16 8.62
N PRO A 134 -27.19 -11.79 7.85
CA PRO A 134 -27.73 -12.65 6.79
C PRO A 134 -26.62 -13.12 5.85
N ALA A 135 -26.62 -14.40 5.48
CA ALA A 135 -25.59 -14.97 4.62
C ALA A 135 -26.11 -16.17 3.85
N LEU A 136 -25.43 -16.49 2.74
CA LEU A 136 -25.66 -17.73 2.00
C LEU A 136 -25.41 -18.94 2.90
N GLN A 137 -26.16 -20.01 2.71
CA GLN A 137 -25.97 -21.25 3.50
C GLN A 137 -24.92 -22.17 2.88
N VAL A 138 -24.74 -22.07 1.56
CA VAL A 138 -23.84 -22.93 0.78
C VAL A 138 -22.89 -22.03 0.01
N PRO A 139 -21.56 -22.26 0.11
CA PRO A 139 -20.60 -21.57 -0.74
C PRO A 139 -20.82 -21.85 -2.22
N THR A 140 -20.59 -20.84 -3.05
CA THR A 140 -20.91 -20.84 -4.47
C THR A 140 -19.79 -20.23 -5.30
N ASP A 141 -19.71 -20.62 -6.55
CA ASP A 141 -18.94 -20.01 -7.63
C ASP A 141 -19.84 -19.33 -8.68
N ASP A 142 -21.16 -19.36 -8.47
CA ASP A 142 -22.18 -18.90 -9.40
C ASP A 142 -22.64 -17.47 -9.05
N VAL A 143 -22.41 -16.54 -9.99
CA VAL A 143 -22.83 -15.13 -9.87
C VAL A 143 -24.35 -15.01 -9.70
N SER A 144 -25.15 -15.87 -10.33
CA SER A 144 -26.61 -15.77 -10.29
C SER A 144 -27.18 -16.03 -8.89
N GLN A 145 -26.53 -16.91 -8.12
CA GLN A 145 -26.87 -17.15 -6.71
C GLN A 145 -26.52 -15.94 -5.85
N LEU A 146 -25.40 -15.26 -6.14
CA LEU A 146 -25.04 -14.02 -5.46
C LEU A 146 -25.99 -12.87 -5.80
N GLN A 147 -26.45 -12.75 -7.06
CA GLN A 147 -27.44 -11.76 -7.47
C GLN A 147 -28.76 -11.96 -6.76
N SER A 148 -29.22 -13.21 -6.68
CA SER A 148 -30.44 -13.58 -5.96
C SER A 148 -30.34 -13.23 -4.48
N PHE A 149 -29.22 -13.57 -3.84
CA PHE A 149 -28.96 -13.21 -2.45
C PHE A 149 -28.91 -11.69 -2.24
N ALA A 150 -28.18 -10.96 -3.07
CA ALA A 150 -28.06 -9.51 -2.98
C ALA A 150 -29.41 -8.80 -3.19
N SER A 151 -30.28 -9.35 -4.03
CA SER A 151 -31.65 -8.85 -4.23
C SER A 151 -32.53 -9.04 -3.00
N GLU A 152 -32.31 -10.13 -2.24
CA GLU A 152 -33.04 -10.42 -1.00
C GLU A 152 -32.57 -9.55 0.18
N VAL A 153 -31.25 -9.45 0.40
CA VAL A 153 -30.68 -8.78 1.58
C VAL A 153 -30.26 -7.33 1.34
N GLY A 154 -30.24 -6.90 0.08
CA GLY A 154 -29.78 -5.59 -0.38
C GLY A 154 -28.26 -5.40 -0.32
N TYR A 155 -27.74 -4.45 -1.09
CA TYR A 155 -26.35 -4.00 -1.01
C TYR A 155 -26.08 -3.07 0.20
N PRO A 156 -24.82 -2.93 0.66
CA PRO A 156 -23.66 -3.70 0.24
C PRO A 156 -23.67 -5.13 0.81
N ILE A 157 -23.00 -6.03 0.10
CA ILE A 157 -22.69 -7.39 0.55
C ILE A 157 -21.17 -7.58 0.56
N ILE A 158 -20.70 -8.61 1.26
CA ILE A 158 -19.28 -8.98 1.29
C ILE A 158 -19.14 -10.42 0.80
N ILE A 159 -18.26 -10.62 -0.17
CA ILE A 159 -17.86 -11.91 -0.70
C ILE A 159 -16.56 -12.30 -0.01
N LYS A 160 -16.49 -13.54 0.50
CA LYS A 160 -15.35 -14.11 1.19
C LYS A 160 -15.01 -15.46 0.56
N ALA A 161 -13.77 -15.65 0.13
CA ALA A 161 -13.27 -16.98 -0.23
C ALA A 161 -13.42 -17.94 0.97
N VAL A 162 -13.80 -19.20 0.70
CA VAL A 162 -14.01 -20.22 1.76
C VAL A 162 -12.70 -20.49 2.49
N ASP A 163 -11.60 -20.64 1.75
CA ASP A 163 -10.28 -20.96 2.31
C ASP A 163 -9.43 -19.70 2.57
N GLY A 164 -10.05 -18.51 2.53
CA GLY A 164 -9.36 -17.23 2.73
C GLY A 164 -9.19 -16.91 4.22
N GLY A 165 -7.94 -16.84 4.69
CA GLY A 165 -7.55 -16.40 6.04
C GLY A 165 -6.90 -15.01 6.06
N GLY A 166 -6.99 -14.30 7.19
CA GLY A 166 -6.26 -13.06 7.44
C GLY A 166 -6.61 -11.89 6.49
N GLY A 167 -7.85 -11.78 6.07
CA GLY A 167 -8.32 -10.71 5.16
C GLY A 167 -8.19 -11.01 3.67
N ARG A 168 -7.59 -12.15 3.28
CA ARG A 168 -7.47 -12.60 1.88
C ARG A 168 -8.80 -13.07 1.30
N GLY A 169 -9.01 -12.82 0.01
CA GLY A 169 -10.21 -13.24 -0.72
C GLY A 169 -11.50 -12.56 -0.27
N ILE A 170 -11.41 -11.42 0.43
CA ILE A 170 -12.58 -10.65 0.90
C ILE A 170 -12.81 -9.46 -0.03
N ARG A 171 -14.05 -9.27 -0.50
CA ARG A 171 -14.47 -8.17 -1.38
C ARG A 171 -15.80 -7.60 -0.91
N ILE A 172 -15.88 -6.27 -0.80
CA ILE A 172 -17.15 -5.59 -0.55
C ILE A 172 -17.73 -5.22 -1.91
N VAL A 173 -18.98 -5.61 -2.14
CA VAL A 173 -19.73 -5.28 -3.35
C VAL A 173 -20.79 -4.27 -2.97
N THR A 174 -20.75 -3.10 -3.59
CA THR A 174 -21.67 -1.99 -3.25
C THR A 174 -22.79 -1.82 -4.26
N ARG A 175 -22.56 -2.29 -5.49
CA ARG A 175 -23.50 -2.20 -6.61
C ARG A 175 -23.47 -3.50 -7.41
N GLU A 176 -24.56 -3.77 -8.13
CA GLU A 176 -24.75 -5.03 -8.84
C GLU A 176 -23.79 -5.22 -10.03
N ASP A 177 -23.41 -4.14 -10.70
CA ASP A 177 -22.45 -4.14 -11.81
C ASP A 177 -21.03 -4.57 -11.40
N GLU A 178 -20.69 -4.50 -10.11
CA GLU A 178 -19.39 -4.90 -9.56
C GLU A 178 -19.34 -6.40 -9.22
N LEU A 179 -20.49 -7.08 -9.15
CA LEU A 179 -20.62 -8.39 -8.49
C LEU A 179 -19.79 -9.49 -9.17
N GLU A 180 -19.87 -9.59 -10.49
CA GLU A 180 -19.17 -10.62 -11.26
C GLU A 180 -17.65 -10.47 -11.16
N GLU A 181 -17.14 -9.24 -11.28
CA GLU A 181 -15.71 -8.95 -11.16
C GLU A 181 -15.20 -9.27 -9.76
N MET A 182 -15.94 -8.85 -8.72
CA MET A 182 -15.56 -9.08 -7.33
C MET A 182 -15.61 -10.56 -6.96
N LEU A 183 -16.56 -11.34 -7.49
CA LEU A 183 -16.58 -12.78 -7.32
C LEU A 183 -15.34 -13.43 -7.97
N LYS A 184 -15.08 -13.14 -9.25
CA LYS A 184 -13.89 -13.67 -9.95
C LYS A 184 -12.61 -13.34 -9.19
N ALA A 185 -12.49 -12.12 -8.67
CA ALA A 185 -11.37 -11.72 -7.84
C ALA A 185 -11.26 -12.55 -6.55
N ALA A 186 -12.35 -12.79 -5.83
CA ALA A 186 -12.36 -13.62 -4.63
C ALA A 186 -12.02 -15.10 -4.93
N LEU A 187 -12.53 -15.66 -6.03
CA LEU A 187 -12.28 -17.04 -6.45
C LEU A 187 -10.83 -17.29 -6.87
N ARG A 188 -10.15 -16.29 -7.45
CA ARG A 188 -8.72 -16.40 -7.74
C ARG A 188 -7.89 -16.68 -6.49
N GLU A 189 -8.29 -16.12 -5.36
CA GLU A 189 -7.62 -16.31 -4.06
C GLU A 189 -8.11 -17.56 -3.28
N SER A 190 -9.04 -18.34 -3.82
CA SER A 190 -9.56 -19.56 -3.18
C SER A 190 -9.05 -20.82 -3.89
N PRO A 191 -8.26 -21.68 -3.21
CA PRO A 191 -7.91 -23.00 -3.71
C PRO A 191 -9.12 -23.87 -4.07
N SER A 192 -10.17 -23.87 -3.24
CA SER A 192 -11.41 -24.61 -3.52
C SER A 192 -12.26 -24.01 -4.64
N LYS A 193 -11.90 -22.82 -5.13
CA LYS A 193 -12.71 -22.02 -6.07
C LYS A 193 -14.15 -21.83 -5.61
N LYS A 194 -14.35 -21.65 -4.30
CA LYS A 194 -15.66 -21.32 -3.73
C LYS A 194 -15.62 -20.03 -2.94
N ALA A 195 -16.70 -19.27 -3.01
CA ALA A 195 -16.90 -18.08 -2.20
C ALA A 195 -18.21 -18.16 -1.41
N PHE A 196 -18.26 -17.40 -0.33
CA PHE A 196 -19.40 -17.25 0.55
C PHE A 196 -19.77 -15.78 0.58
N ALA A 197 -21.06 -15.46 0.53
CA ALA A 197 -21.53 -14.08 0.63
C ALA A 197 -22.36 -13.85 1.88
N GLU A 198 -22.17 -12.70 2.51
CA GLU A 198 -22.98 -12.23 3.64
C GLU A 198 -23.32 -10.74 3.50
N LYS A 199 -24.32 -10.30 4.25
CA LYS A 199 -24.67 -8.89 4.34
C LYS A 199 -23.49 -8.13 4.96
N ALA A 200 -23.05 -7.07 4.30
CA ALA A 200 -21.96 -6.26 4.84
C ALA A 200 -22.49 -5.25 5.87
N ALA A 201 -22.04 -5.40 7.12
CA ALA A 201 -22.23 -4.39 8.15
C ALA A 201 -21.14 -3.32 8.02
N VAL A 202 -21.41 -2.34 7.16
CA VAL A 202 -20.53 -1.19 6.90
C VAL A 202 -20.99 0.05 7.66
N ASP A 203 -20.08 1.01 7.82
CA ASP A 203 -20.32 2.37 8.31
C ASP A 203 -20.85 2.45 9.76
N GLY A 204 -20.02 2.96 10.66
CA GLY A 204 -20.35 3.07 12.10
C GLY A 204 -20.24 1.77 12.90
N TYR A 205 -19.95 0.64 12.27
CA TYR A 205 -19.59 -0.59 12.96
C TYR A 205 -18.14 -0.55 13.45
N ARG A 206 -17.93 -1.00 14.69
CA ARG A 206 -16.64 -1.26 15.32
C ARG A 206 -16.34 -2.75 15.26
N HIS A 207 -15.08 -3.10 15.02
CA HIS A 207 -14.62 -4.48 15.14
C HIS A 207 -14.19 -4.71 16.58
N VAL A 208 -15.00 -5.46 17.32
CA VAL A 208 -14.79 -5.75 18.74
C VAL A 208 -14.57 -7.24 18.90
N GLU A 209 -13.57 -7.62 19.68
CA GLU A 209 -13.24 -9.02 19.89
C GLU A 209 -13.08 -9.32 21.37
N VAL A 210 -13.48 -10.51 21.79
CA VAL A 210 -13.48 -10.93 23.19
C VAL A 210 -12.38 -11.97 23.38
N GLN A 211 -11.45 -11.71 24.31
CA GLN A 211 -10.47 -12.71 24.72
C GLN A 211 -11.16 -13.77 25.56
N ILE A 212 -11.18 -15.01 25.09
CA ILE A 212 -11.71 -16.17 25.79
C ILE A 212 -10.55 -17.04 26.28
N ILE A 213 -10.74 -17.61 27.46
CA ILE A 213 -9.93 -18.71 27.97
C ILE A 213 -10.81 -19.79 28.57
N GLY A 214 -10.47 -21.05 28.31
CA GLY A 214 -11.15 -22.20 28.89
C GLY A 214 -10.21 -23.31 29.34
N ASP A 215 -10.64 -24.12 30.30
CA ASP A 215 -9.89 -25.28 30.80
C ASP A 215 -10.41 -26.63 30.27
N GLY A 216 -11.39 -26.62 29.36
CA GLY A 216 -11.96 -27.83 28.79
C GLY A 216 -12.73 -28.72 29.79
N LYS A 217 -12.98 -28.23 31.00
CA LYS A 217 -13.70 -28.93 32.09
C LYS A 217 -14.89 -28.12 32.59
N GLY A 218 -15.50 -27.35 31.69
CA GLY A 218 -16.61 -26.44 31.98
C GLY A 218 -16.19 -25.06 32.52
N GLY A 219 -14.91 -24.86 32.87
CA GLY A 219 -14.39 -23.56 33.24
C GLY A 219 -14.11 -22.71 32.01
N VAL A 220 -14.83 -21.59 31.87
CA VAL A 220 -14.64 -20.59 30.80
C VAL A 220 -14.68 -19.19 31.39
N ARG A 221 -13.74 -18.34 30.99
CA ARG A 221 -13.61 -16.95 31.41
C ARG A 221 -13.29 -16.04 30.23
N HIS A 222 -13.73 -14.78 30.31
CA HIS A 222 -13.31 -13.72 29.40
C HIS A 222 -12.21 -12.87 30.04
N LEU A 223 -11.36 -12.25 29.23
CA LEU A 223 -10.39 -11.22 29.65
C LEU A 223 -10.68 -9.91 28.90
N TRP A 224 -11.95 -9.51 29.00
CA TRP A 224 -12.58 -8.36 28.34
C TRP A 224 -12.40 -8.34 26.82
N GLU A 225 -12.81 -7.22 26.25
CA GLU A 225 -12.79 -6.98 24.82
C GLU A 225 -11.61 -6.11 24.37
N ARG A 226 -11.29 -6.23 23.09
CA ARG A 226 -10.38 -5.34 22.34
C ARG A 226 -11.16 -4.75 21.16
N GLU A 227 -10.76 -3.56 20.74
CA GLU A 227 -11.24 -2.95 19.50
C GLU A 227 -10.12 -2.90 18.47
N CYS A 228 -10.41 -3.42 17.28
CA CYS A 228 -9.48 -3.56 16.16
C CYS A 228 -9.99 -2.85 14.89
N SER A 229 -10.86 -1.83 15.06
CA SER A 229 -11.54 -1.12 13.97
C SER A 229 -10.58 -0.41 13.01
N VAL A 230 -9.39 0.00 13.45
CA VAL A 230 -8.41 0.70 12.61
C VAL A 230 -7.62 -0.32 11.81
N GLN A 231 -8.15 -0.66 10.65
CA GLN A 231 -7.64 -1.69 9.76
C GLN A 231 -7.62 -1.23 8.29
N ARG A 232 -6.75 -1.83 7.48
CA ARG A 232 -6.65 -1.58 6.04
C ARG A 232 -6.79 -2.90 5.31
N ARG A 233 -7.75 -3.01 4.37
CA ARG A 233 -8.09 -4.26 3.66
C ARG A 233 -8.21 -5.45 4.62
N PHE A 234 -8.92 -5.25 5.73
CA PHE A 234 -9.09 -6.24 6.81
C PHE A 234 -7.81 -6.65 7.55
N GLN A 235 -6.69 -5.96 7.34
CA GLN A 235 -5.45 -6.12 8.11
C GLN A 235 -5.43 -5.09 9.25
N LYS A 236 -5.42 -5.58 10.49
CA LYS A 236 -5.40 -4.75 11.70
C LYS A 236 -4.09 -3.95 11.79
N VAL A 237 -4.19 -2.65 12.05
CA VAL A 237 -3.03 -1.72 12.12
C VAL A 237 -2.87 -1.16 13.54
N VAL A 238 -3.99 -0.81 14.17
CA VAL A 238 -4.04 -0.28 15.53
C VAL A 238 -5.14 -0.97 16.32
N GLU A 239 -4.80 -1.48 17.49
CA GLU A 239 -5.72 -2.13 18.41
C GLU A 239 -5.68 -1.46 19.77
N PHE A 240 -6.82 -1.37 20.45
CA PHE A 240 -6.85 -0.83 21.81
C PHE A 240 -7.92 -1.51 22.66
N ALA A 241 -7.72 -1.42 23.96
CA ALA A 241 -8.62 -1.98 24.94
C ALA A 241 -8.66 -1.06 26.19
N PRO A 242 -9.81 -0.94 26.88
CA PRO A 242 -11.14 -1.41 26.47
C PRO A 242 -11.63 -0.72 25.18
N CYS A 243 -12.71 -1.23 24.57
CA CYS A 243 -13.24 -0.66 23.33
C CYS A 243 -13.83 0.75 23.53
N SER A 244 -14.02 1.50 22.43
CA SER A 244 -14.52 2.88 22.43
C SER A 244 -16.03 3.01 22.64
N ILE A 245 -16.75 1.88 22.72
CA ILE A 245 -18.21 1.86 22.85
C ILE A 245 -18.59 2.31 24.26
N THR A 246 -19.29 3.44 24.35
CA THR A 246 -19.63 4.02 25.66
C THR A 246 -20.79 3.30 26.35
N ASP A 247 -21.69 2.66 25.59
CA ASP A 247 -22.74 1.81 26.16
C ASP A 247 -22.18 0.42 26.51
N ARG A 248 -21.77 0.26 27.77
CA ARG A 248 -21.27 -1.03 28.29
C ARG A 248 -22.31 -2.13 28.33
N GLY A 249 -23.61 -1.82 28.32
CA GLY A 249 -24.67 -2.83 28.27
C GLY A 249 -24.65 -3.64 26.96
N VAL A 250 -24.22 -3.03 25.86
CA VAL A 250 -24.01 -3.73 24.58
C VAL A 250 -22.78 -4.62 24.64
N VAL A 251 -21.69 -4.10 25.21
CA VAL A 251 -20.43 -4.86 25.33
C VAL A 251 -20.60 -6.07 26.24
N GLU A 252 -21.38 -5.94 27.32
CA GLU A 252 -21.78 -7.08 28.16
C GLU A 252 -22.50 -8.16 27.36
N LYS A 253 -23.48 -7.79 26.52
CA LYS A 253 -24.18 -8.75 25.65
C LYS A 253 -23.23 -9.45 24.67
N VAL A 254 -22.24 -8.73 24.15
CA VAL A 254 -21.19 -9.28 23.26
C VAL A 254 -20.33 -10.30 24.02
N ILE A 255 -19.80 -9.91 25.19
CA ILE A 255 -18.98 -10.80 26.04
C ILE A 255 -19.77 -12.03 26.48
N GLU A 256 -21.01 -11.87 26.94
CA GLU A 256 -21.87 -12.98 27.34
C GLU A 256 -22.18 -13.92 26.17
N SER A 257 -22.31 -13.37 24.95
CA SER A 257 -22.49 -14.19 23.75
C SER A 257 -21.25 -15.05 23.46
N ALA A 258 -20.05 -14.47 23.55
CA ALA A 258 -18.80 -15.22 23.42
C ALA A 258 -18.66 -16.31 24.50
N LEU A 259 -18.98 -15.99 25.76
CA LEU A 259 -18.96 -16.95 26.86
C LEU A 259 -19.95 -18.11 26.65
N ARG A 260 -21.19 -17.83 26.19
CA ARG A 260 -22.16 -18.88 25.87
C ARG A 260 -21.64 -19.84 24.80
N MET A 261 -21.10 -19.29 23.71
CA MET A 261 -20.53 -20.10 22.63
C MET A 261 -19.34 -20.94 23.09
N ALA A 262 -18.43 -20.35 23.87
CA ALA A 262 -17.28 -21.06 24.42
C ALA A 262 -17.68 -22.20 25.38
N ARG A 263 -18.67 -21.99 26.25
CA ARG A 263 -19.21 -23.05 27.13
C ARG A 263 -19.87 -24.18 26.32
N LYS A 264 -20.58 -23.87 25.23
CA LYS A 264 -21.24 -24.86 24.36
C LYS A 264 -20.26 -25.83 23.68
N VAL A 265 -18.98 -25.44 23.59
CA VAL A 265 -17.93 -26.26 22.98
C VAL A 265 -16.89 -26.78 23.97
N ASP A 266 -17.13 -26.61 25.28
CA ASP A 266 -16.16 -26.92 26.33
C ASP A 266 -14.78 -26.36 25.99
N TYR A 267 -14.74 -25.07 25.67
CA TYR A 267 -13.54 -24.43 25.11
C TYR A 267 -12.30 -24.69 25.98
N TYR A 268 -11.17 -24.95 25.33
CA TYR A 268 -9.89 -25.23 25.97
C TYR A 268 -8.81 -24.26 25.45
N SER A 269 -7.88 -23.85 26.31
CA SER A 269 -6.82 -22.88 25.97
C SER A 269 -7.38 -21.48 25.64
N LEU A 270 -6.68 -20.72 24.80
CA LEU A 270 -7.05 -19.36 24.39
C LEU A 270 -7.75 -19.34 23.04
N GLY A 271 -8.74 -18.45 22.93
CA GLY A 271 -9.40 -18.12 21.68
C GLY A 271 -9.87 -16.67 21.68
N THR A 272 -10.10 -16.12 20.49
CA THR A 272 -10.69 -14.79 20.34
C THR A 272 -11.97 -14.90 19.53
N PHE A 273 -13.07 -14.34 20.05
CA PHE A 273 -14.38 -14.37 19.43
C PHE A 273 -14.67 -12.98 18.91
N GLU A 274 -14.87 -12.83 17.61
CA GLU A 274 -14.91 -11.54 16.93
C GLU A 274 -16.34 -11.14 16.58
N PHE A 275 -16.63 -9.84 16.72
CA PHE A 275 -17.94 -9.25 16.53
C PHE A 275 -17.84 -7.91 15.78
N LEU A 276 -18.91 -7.56 15.08
CA LEU A 276 -19.18 -6.19 14.66
C LEU A 276 -20.19 -5.58 15.61
N VAL A 277 -19.91 -4.37 16.10
CA VAL A 277 -20.78 -3.69 17.06
C VAL A 277 -21.02 -2.26 16.62
N ARG A 278 -22.28 -1.86 16.55
CA ARG A 278 -22.69 -0.49 16.21
C ARG A 278 -23.42 0.13 17.37
N GLN A 279 -22.97 1.31 17.76
CA GLN A 279 -23.60 2.09 18.82
C GLN A 279 -24.82 2.86 18.29
N SER A 280 -25.89 2.12 17.97
CA SER A 280 -27.19 2.61 17.50
C SER A 280 -28.27 2.53 18.60
N GLN A 281 -29.47 3.01 18.31
CA GLN A 281 -30.65 2.90 19.17
C GLN A 281 -31.79 2.24 18.37
N PRO A 282 -32.10 0.95 18.60
CA PRO A 282 -31.45 0.02 19.53
C PRO A 282 -30.02 -0.36 19.08
N PRO A 283 -29.13 -0.78 19.99
CA PRO A 283 -27.77 -1.18 19.64
C PRO A 283 -27.75 -2.49 18.86
N GLU A 284 -26.86 -2.56 17.87
CA GLU A 284 -26.71 -3.71 16.98
C GLU A 284 -25.34 -4.35 17.20
N PHE A 285 -25.30 -5.68 17.25
CA PHE A 285 -24.04 -6.43 17.19
C PHE A 285 -24.25 -7.75 16.47
N TYR A 286 -23.19 -8.24 15.82
CA TYR A 286 -23.20 -9.48 15.06
C TYR A 286 -21.89 -10.23 15.25
N PHE A 287 -21.97 -11.55 15.42
CA PHE A 287 -20.82 -12.43 15.43
C PHE A 287 -20.20 -12.55 14.03
N LEU A 288 -18.87 -12.53 13.98
CA LEU A 288 -18.08 -12.68 12.76
C LEU A 288 -17.45 -14.07 12.67
N GLU A 289 -16.53 -14.38 13.55
CA GLU A 289 -15.75 -15.62 13.53
C GLU A 289 -15.09 -15.91 14.89
N ILE A 290 -14.57 -17.13 15.03
CA ILE A 290 -13.71 -17.53 16.14
C ILE A 290 -12.30 -17.69 15.57
N ASN A 291 -11.32 -17.10 16.23
CA ASN A 291 -9.91 -17.33 15.98
C ASN A 291 -9.38 -18.22 17.12
N PRO A 292 -9.28 -19.56 16.92
CA PRO A 292 -9.01 -20.52 17.98
C PRO A 292 -7.51 -20.65 18.31
N ARG A 293 -6.87 -19.49 18.53
CA ARG A 293 -5.44 -19.33 18.77
C ARG A 293 -5.17 -18.07 19.58
N LEU A 294 -3.91 -17.88 19.96
CA LEU A 294 -3.43 -16.59 20.44
C LEU A 294 -3.57 -15.53 19.32
N GLN A 295 -4.07 -14.33 19.64
CA GLN A 295 -4.10 -13.20 18.71
C GLN A 295 -2.82 -12.36 18.82
N VAL A 296 -2.46 -11.64 17.75
CA VAL A 296 -1.25 -10.81 17.70
C VAL A 296 -1.28 -9.73 18.79
N GLU A 297 -2.46 -9.11 18.93
CA GLU A 297 -2.85 -8.05 19.85
C GLU A 297 -3.19 -8.52 21.27
N HIS A 298 -2.92 -9.77 21.64
CA HIS A 298 -3.12 -10.26 23.01
C HIS A 298 -2.39 -9.42 24.07
N THR A 299 -1.31 -8.73 23.67
CA THR A 299 -0.47 -7.89 24.52
C THR A 299 -1.23 -6.76 25.21
N ILE A 300 -2.28 -6.22 24.59
CA ILE A 300 -3.10 -5.16 25.20
C ILE A 300 -4.04 -5.73 26.26
N THR A 301 -4.51 -6.98 26.08
CA THR A 301 -5.23 -7.71 27.13
C THR A 301 -4.31 -7.98 28.32
N GLU A 302 -3.07 -8.44 28.10
CA GLU A 302 -2.08 -8.61 29.18
C GLU A 302 -1.78 -7.29 29.91
N SER A 303 -1.68 -6.20 29.17
CA SER A 303 -1.38 -4.88 29.73
C SER A 303 -2.55 -4.28 30.51
N LEU A 304 -3.79 -4.59 30.13
CA LEU A 304 -4.99 -4.28 30.91
C LEU A 304 -5.07 -5.12 32.19
N ALA A 305 -4.73 -6.40 32.09
CA ALA A 305 -4.89 -7.37 33.15
C ALA A 305 -3.55 -7.60 33.85
N SER A 306 -3.10 -6.58 34.60
CA SER A 306 -1.79 -6.58 35.25
C SER A 306 -1.50 -7.89 36.00
N GLY A 307 -0.37 -8.51 35.67
CA GLY A 307 0.07 -9.79 36.25
C GLY A 307 -0.37 -11.03 35.46
N ILE A 308 -1.11 -10.89 34.36
CA ILE A 308 -1.47 -12.01 33.48
C ILE A 308 -0.52 -12.09 32.29
N ASP A 309 0.13 -13.25 32.14
CA ASP A 309 0.86 -13.66 30.94
C ASP A 309 0.04 -14.76 30.25
N LEU A 310 -0.54 -14.45 29.09
CA LEU A 310 -1.44 -15.34 28.37
C LEU A 310 -0.72 -16.58 27.82
N VAL A 311 0.52 -16.41 27.34
CA VAL A 311 1.34 -17.54 26.89
C VAL A 311 1.66 -18.46 28.08
N LYS A 312 1.97 -17.89 29.24
CA LYS A 312 2.27 -18.66 30.46
C LYS A 312 1.06 -19.45 30.90
N VAL A 313 -0.12 -18.81 30.86
CA VAL A 313 -1.38 -19.48 31.17
C VAL A 313 -1.65 -20.63 30.19
N GLN A 314 -1.41 -20.50 28.88
CA GLN A 314 -1.53 -21.62 27.94
C GLN A 314 -0.61 -22.79 28.31
N LEU A 315 0.65 -22.51 28.60
CA LEU A 315 1.63 -23.54 28.96
C LEU A 315 1.30 -24.21 30.31
N LEU A 316 0.74 -23.48 31.27
CA LEU A 316 0.32 -24.04 32.55
C LEU A 316 -0.98 -24.83 32.44
N LEU A 317 -1.94 -24.39 31.63
CA LEU A 317 -3.16 -25.15 31.31
C LEU A 317 -2.83 -26.50 30.67
N ALA A 318 -1.90 -26.51 29.70
CA ALA A 318 -1.42 -27.74 29.06
C ALA A 318 -0.79 -28.75 30.04
N GLN A 319 -0.28 -28.25 31.18
CA GLN A 319 0.25 -29.07 32.27
C GLN A 319 -0.80 -29.48 33.32
N GLY A 320 -2.07 -29.16 33.09
CA GLY A 320 -3.20 -29.61 33.92
C GLY A 320 -3.66 -28.64 35.01
N ASN A 321 -3.16 -27.40 35.01
CA ASN A 321 -3.68 -26.35 35.88
C ASN A 321 -5.13 -26.00 35.50
N THR A 322 -5.90 -25.44 36.45
CA THR A 322 -7.27 -25.00 36.21
C THR A 322 -7.34 -23.48 36.15
N LEU A 323 -8.42 -22.90 35.61
CA LEU A 323 -8.57 -21.44 35.65
C LEU A 323 -8.59 -20.90 37.08
N SER A 324 -9.15 -21.65 38.02
CA SER A 324 -9.21 -21.26 39.43
C SER A 324 -7.84 -21.16 40.10
N SER A 325 -6.86 -21.96 39.66
CA SER A 325 -5.49 -21.91 40.18
C SER A 325 -4.62 -20.86 39.49
N LEU A 326 -4.96 -20.50 38.24
CA LEU A 326 -4.17 -19.58 37.42
C LEU A 326 -4.58 -18.11 37.58
N PHE A 327 -5.85 -17.84 37.91
CA PHE A 327 -6.35 -16.48 38.09
C PHE A 327 -6.66 -16.18 39.55
N SER A 328 -6.14 -15.05 40.03
CA SER A 328 -6.49 -14.52 41.34
C SER A 328 -8.00 -14.23 41.45
N SER A 329 -8.55 -14.43 42.64
CA SER A 329 -9.92 -13.99 42.98
C SER A 329 -10.09 -12.47 42.91
N SER A 330 -9.00 -11.70 42.96
CA SER A 330 -9.01 -10.24 42.84
C SER A 330 -9.15 -9.73 41.41
N LEU A 331 -8.94 -10.58 40.40
CA LEU A 331 -9.14 -10.18 39.01
C LEU A 331 -10.65 -10.04 38.75
N PRO A 332 -11.16 -8.87 38.32
CA PRO A 332 -12.59 -8.69 38.11
C PRO A 332 -13.12 -9.69 37.07
N SER A 333 -14.34 -10.17 37.29
CA SER A 333 -15.03 -11.13 36.43
C SER A 333 -16.24 -10.53 35.72
N SER A 334 -16.61 -9.29 36.02
CA SER A 334 -17.76 -8.63 35.42
C SER A 334 -17.42 -8.10 34.02
N PRO A 335 -18.24 -8.42 32.99
CA PRO A 335 -18.14 -7.82 31.66
C PRO A 335 -18.32 -6.29 31.63
N LEU A 336 -19.06 -5.75 32.60
CA LEU A 336 -19.40 -4.32 32.66
C LEU A 336 -18.24 -3.44 33.14
N THR A 337 -17.32 -4.00 33.92
CA THR A 337 -16.25 -3.24 34.58
C THR A 337 -14.87 -3.74 34.14
N PRO A 338 -14.34 -3.27 33.00
CA PRO A 338 -12.95 -3.49 32.66
C PRO A 338 -12.02 -2.77 33.66
N PRO A 339 -10.72 -3.14 33.69
CA PRO A 339 -9.71 -2.41 34.46
C PRO A 339 -9.72 -0.91 34.11
N GLN A 340 -9.49 -0.04 35.11
CA GLN A 340 -9.48 1.42 34.95
C GLN A 340 -8.16 1.92 34.35
N ILE A 341 -7.72 1.28 33.27
CA ILE A 341 -6.55 1.61 32.47
C ILE A 341 -6.88 1.34 31.01
N HIS A 342 -6.15 1.99 30.11
CA HIS A 342 -6.23 1.77 28.68
C HIS A 342 -4.91 1.18 28.19
N SER A 343 -4.99 0.37 27.15
CA SER A 343 -3.83 -0.13 26.42
C SER A 343 -4.06 -0.02 24.92
N LEU A 344 -3.02 0.41 24.21
CA LEU A 344 -2.98 0.63 22.78
C LEU A 344 -1.81 -0.16 22.19
N GLN A 345 -2.01 -0.85 21.09
CA GLN A 345 -0.96 -1.49 20.31
C GLN A 345 -0.90 -0.88 18.92
N LEU A 346 0.32 -0.62 18.45
CA LEU A 346 0.63 -0.19 17.10
C LEU A 346 1.49 -1.26 16.42
N ARG A 347 1.03 -1.76 15.26
CA ARG A 347 1.82 -2.69 14.44
C ARG A 347 2.81 -1.92 13.58
N ILE A 348 4.09 -2.13 13.81
CA ILE A 348 5.16 -1.57 12.99
C ILE A 348 5.52 -2.59 11.93
N THR A 349 5.25 -2.25 10.66
CA THR A 349 5.46 -3.14 9.51
C THR A 349 6.54 -2.62 8.56
N ALA A 350 7.21 -3.54 7.88
CA ALA A 350 8.15 -3.29 6.78
C ALA A 350 7.41 -3.00 5.46
N GLU A 351 6.47 -2.05 5.49
CA GLU A 351 5.64 -1.70 4.34
C GLU A 351 5.80 -0.22 4.01
N SER A 352 5.55 0.13 2.74
CA SER A 352 5.51 1.51 2.28
C SER A 352 4.07 1.99 2.06
N PRO A 353 3.43 2.69 3.02
CA PRO A 353 2.07 3.20 2.82
C PRO A 353 1.89 4.07 1.58
N SER A 354 2.93 4.83 1.20
CA SER A 354 2.92 5.66 -0.03
C SER A 354 2.93 4.84 -1.32
N GLN A 355 3.45 3.62 -1.29
CA GLN A 355 3.48 2.69 -2.43
C GLN A 355 2.44 1.58 -2.24
N ASN A 356 1.22 1.96 -1.83
CA ASN A 356 0.10 1.03 -1.63
C ASN A 356 0.44 -0.12 -0.65
N PHE A 357 1.27 0.16 0.36
CA PHE A 357 1.77 -0.79 1.35
C PHE A 357 2.50 -1.98 0.73
N SER A 358 3.28 -1.74 -0.33
CA SER A 358 4.24 -2.75 -0.82
C SER A 358 5.22 -3.12 0.30
N LEU A 359 5.63 -4.38 0.35
CA LEU A 359 6.70 -4.80 1.26
C LEU A 359 7.99 -4.08 0.90
N SER A 360 8.74 -3.69 1.92
CA SER A 360 10.07 -3.10 1.82
C SER A 360 11.11 -4.12 2.30
N PRO A 361 11.50 -5.11 1.46
CA PRO A 361 12.56 -6.03 1.80
C PRO A 361 13.91 -5.31 1.83
N GLY A 362 14.81 -5.78 2.68
CA GLY A 362 16.13 -5.20 2.82
C GLY A 362 16.76 -5.46 4.18
N LYS A 363 18.01 -5.02 4.31
CA LYS A 363 18.77 -5.15 5.55
C LYS A 363 18.45 -3.98 6.47
N ILE A 364 17.99 -4.28 7.69
CA ILE A 364 17.88 -3.28 8.75
C ILE A 364 19.29 -2.98 9.26
N SER A 365 19.72 -1.74 9.07
CA SER A 365 21.03 -1.24 9.48
C SER A 365 21.08 -0.80 10.94
N SER A 366 19.97 -0.24 11.42
CA SER A 366 19.80 0.18 12.82
C SER A 366 18.32 0.25 13.12
N SER A 367 17.96 -0.08 14.35
CA SER A 367 16.61 0.11 14.88
C SER A 367 16.72 0.51 16.34
N TYR A 368 15.80 1.36 16.78
CA TYR A 368 15.66 1.75 18.18
C TYR A 368 14.18 1.87 18.50
N PHE A 369 13.84 1.35 19.68
CA PHE A 369 12.50 1.40 20.23
C PHE A 369 12.53 2.05 21.61
N PRO A 370 11.50 2.83 21.97
CA PRO A 370 11.42 3.51 23.26
C PRO A 370 11.24 2.51 24.42
N SER A 371 11.59 2.98 25.61
CA SER A 371 11.32 2.28 26.88
C SER A 371 10.70 3.25 27.91
N GLY A 372 10.47 2.76 29.13
CA GLY A 372 9.98 3.54 30.26
C GLY A 372 8.53 3.27 30.64
N ASN A 373 7.98 4.11 31.52
CA ASN A 373 6.69 3.89 32.17
C ASN A 373 5.52 3.75 31.19
N GLY A 374 4.94 2.55 31.12
CA GLY A 374 3.79 2.23 30.28
C GLY A 374 4.15 2.05 28.80
N ILE A 375 5.40 1.71 28.49
CA ILE A 375 5.84 1.31 27.15
C ILE A 375 6.32 -0.14 27.21
N ARG A 376 5.77 -0.98 26.34
CA ARG A 376 6.22 -2.34 26.07
C ARG A 376 6.47 -2.50 24.57
N VAL A 377 7.51 -3.23 24.20
CA VAL A 377 7.87 -3.49 22.80
C VAL A 377 8.11 -4.98 22.65
N ASP A 378 7.31 -5.61 21.79
CA ASP A 378 7.51 -7.01 21.42
C ASP A 378 8.07 -7.01 19.99
N THR A 379 9.31 -7.47 19.81
CA THR A 379 10.00 -7.49 18.52
C THR A 379 11.01 -8.64 18.47
N HIS A 380 11.33 -9.09 17.25
CA HIS A 380 12.45 -10.00 17.01
C HIS A 380 13.74 -9.27 16.62
N LEU A 381 13.69 -7.94 16.43
CA LEU A 381 14.85 -7.14 16.06
C LEU A 381 15.79 -6.98 17.26
N ASN A 382 17.08 -7.19 17.03
CA ASN A 382 18.12 -6.99 18.02
C ASN A 382 19.07 -5.87 17.55
N PRO A 383 19.33 -4.84 18.36
CA PRO A 383 20.32 -3.80 18.03
C PRO A 383 21.73 -4.33 17.71
N SER A 384 22.11 -5.48 18.28
CA SER A 384 23.42 -6.10 18.11
C SER A 384 23.54 -6.99 16.86
N THR A 385 22.43 -7.38 16.24
CA THR A 385 22.44 -8.33 15.12
C THR A 385 21.62 -7.77 13.95
N PRO A 386 22.21 -7.58 12.76
CA PRO A 386 21.45 -7.10 11.62
C PRO A 386 20.36 -8.10 11.23
N ALA A 387 19.16 -7.60 11.00
CA ALA A 387 18.05 -8.38 10.47
C ALA A 387 17.87 -8.12 8.97
N ILE A 388 17.48 -9.16 8.22
CA ILE A 388 17.15 -9.06 6.80
C ILE A 388 15.67 -9.35 6.66
N ILE A 389 14.94 -8.43 6.04
CA ILE A 389 13.54 -8.61 5.68
C ILE A 389 13.51 -9.15 4.26
N GLY A 390 13.10 -10.41 4.13
CA GLY A 390 12.84 -11.08 2.85
C GLY A 390 11.37 -10.97 2.43
N THR A 391 11.01 -11.62 1.32
CA THR A 391 9.67 -11.60 0.71
C THR A 391 8.78 -12.77 1.16
N ASP A 392 9.36 -13.78 1.80
CA ASP A 392 8.72 -15.05 2.14
C ASP A 392 7.74 -14.98 3.33
N PHE A 393 7.86 -13.95 4.16
CA PHE A 393 7.13 -13.87 5.42
C PHE A 393 6.37 -12.54 5.60
N ASP A 394 5.58 -12.48 6.67
CA ASP A 394 4.83 -11.28 7.06
C ASP A 394 5.74 -10.10 7.38
N SER A 395 5.22 -8.88 7.16
CA SER A 395 5.93 -7.61 7.27
C SER A 395 6.06 -7.10 8.71
N LEU A 396 5.41 -7.71 9.70
CA LEU A 396 5.43 -7.26 11.09
C LEU A 396 6.84 -7.33 11.69
N LEU A 397 7.37 -6.17 12.09
CA LEU A 397 8.69 -6.02 12.70
C LEU A 397 8.60 -5.95 14.22
N ALA A 398 7.63 -5.20 14.71
CA ALA A 398 7.45 -4.95 16.13
C ALA A 398 6.00 -4.58 16.46
N LYS A 399 5.61 -4.86 17.69
CA LYS A 399 4.39 -4.33 18.30
C LYS A 399 4.83 -3.32 19.35
N LEU A 400 4.36 -2.08 19.22
CA LEU A 400 4.58 -1.03 20.21
C LEU A 400 3.31 -0.91 21.06
N ILE A 401 3.41 -1.29 22.33
CA ILE A 401 2.30 -1.29 23.29
C ILE A 401 2.46 -0.10 24.24
N ILE A 402 1.40 0.68 24.38
CA ILE A 402 1.32 1.85 25.24
C ILE A 402 0.19 1.66 26.25
N THR A 403 0.48 1.87 27.53
CA THR A 403 -0.49 1.74 28.63
C THR A 403 -0.50 3.01 29.48
N ALA A 404 -1.70 3.47 29.82
CA ALA A 404 -1.92 4.65 30.65
C ALA A 404 -3.30 4.62 31.31
N ALA A 405 -3.50 5.48 32.31
CA ALA A 405 -4.78 5.57 33.03
C ALA A 405 -5.91 6.20 32.21
N THR A 406 -5.57 7.12 31.29
CA THR A 406 -6.56 7.85 30.47
C THR A 406 -6.25 7.72 28.99
N TRP A 407 -7.28 7.88 28.14
CA TRP A 407 -7.10 7.89 26.69
C TRP A 407 -6.23 9.06 26.21
N GLN A 408 -6.35 10.23 26.85
CA GLN A 408 -5.50 11.39 26.54
C GLN A 408 -4.03 11.08 26.79
N ASP A 409 -3.71 10.41 27.90
CA ASP A 409 -2.34 9.99 28.21
C ASP A 409 -1.85 8.92 27.24
N ILE A 410 -2.70 7.99 26.80
CA ILE A 410 -2.38 7.01 25.76
C ILE A 410 -1.92 7.72 24.49
N VAL A 411 -2.70 8.68 23.98
CA VAL A 411 -2.37 9.44 22.77
C VAL A 411 -1.06 10.20 22.94
N ALA A 412 -0.88 10.91 24.07
CA ALA A 412 0.34 11.68 24.33
C ALA A 412 1.58 10.78 24.40
N LYS A 413 1.49 9.65 25.12
CA LYS A 413 2.58 8.67 25.20
C LYS A 413 2.87 8.00 23.85
N ALA A 414 1.83 7.68 23.08
CA ALA A 414 1.97 7.08 21.75
C ALA A 414 2.69 8.03 20.78
N LYS A 415 2.38 9.33 20.81
CA LYS A 415 3.11 10.36 20.04
C LYS A 415 4.60 10.35 20.38
N ARG A 416 4.94 10.47 21.68
CA ARG A 416 6.33 10.39 22.15
C ARG A 416 7.01 9.10 21.72
N ALA A 417 6.36 7.95 21.94
CA ALA A 417 6.92 6.65 21.64
C ALA A 417 7.19 6.48 20.13
N LEU A 418 6.29 6.96 19.27
CA LEU A 418 6.50 6.98 17.83
C LEU A 418 7.62 7.93 17.42
N ASP A 419 7.72 9.12 18.01
CA ASP A 419 8.80 10.08 17.74
C ASP A 419 10.18 9.53 18.13
N ASP A 420 10.23 8.79 19.24
CA ASP A 420 11.44 8.10 19.71
C ASP A 420 11.78 6.87 18.87
N THR A 421 10.85 6.29 18.10
CA THR A 421 11.07 5.05 17.33
C THR A 421 11.66 5.34 15.95
N TYR A 422 12.74 4.63 15.60
CA TYR A 422 13.28 4.65 14.24
C TYR A 422 13.79 3.28 13.78
N ILE A 423 13.63 3.01 12.49
CA ILE A 423 14.16 1.84 11.79
C ILE A 423 14.81 2.36 10.50
N ILE A 424 16.07 1.98 10.25
CA ILE A 424 16.89 2.48 9.14
C ILE A 424 17.31 1.31 8.26
N GLY A 425 17.13 1.47 6.94
CA GLY A 425 17.56 0.50 5.92
C GLY A 425 16.40 -0.04 5.09
N ILE A 426 15.17 0.12 5.56
CA ILE A 426 13.92 -0.23 4.88
C ILE A 426 12.88 0.87 5.10
N GLU A 427 11.84 0.88 4.28
CA GLU A 427 10.64 1.69 4.51
C GLU A 427 9.72 0.99 5.52
N THR A 428 8.98 1.79 6.29
CA THR A 428 8.06 1.30 7.32
C THR A 428 6.79 2.12 7.36
N ASN A 429 5.76 1.60 8.02
CA ASN A 429 4.49 2.31 8.23
C ASN A 429 4.53 3.37 9.37
N LEU A 430 5.70 3.65 9.97
CA LEU A 430 5.82 4.55 11.14
C LEU A 430 5.22 5.94 10.90
N ASP A 431 5.44 6.54 9.73
CA ASP A 431 4.89 7.87 9.43
C ASP A 431 3.35 7.86 9.30
N LEU A 432 2.78 6.75 8.81
CA LEU A 432 1.33 6.56 8.82
C LEU A 432 0.80 6.43 10.25
N LEU A 433 1.47 5.66 11.11
CA LEU A 433 1.08 5.54 12.52
C LEU A 433 1.10 6.90 13.22
N ARG A 434 2.12 7.74 12.98
CA ARG A 434 2.17 9.12 13.49
C ARG A 434 0.95 9.93 13.04
N ALA A 435 0.60 9.86 11.76
CA ALA A 435 -0.58 10.54 11.22
C ALA A 435 -1.90 10.03 11.82
N ILE A 436 -2.04 8.72 12.03
CA ILE A 436 -3.22 8.11 12.67
C ILE A 436 -3.39 8.66 14.09
N ILE A 437 -2.34 8.60 14.91
CA ILE A 437 -2.38 9.06 16.31
C ILE A 437 -2.65 10.57 16.41
N ASP A 438 -2.16 11.36 15.45
CA ASP A 438 -2.40 12.80 15.44
C ASP A 438 -3.82 13.20 15.00
N SER A 439 -4.50 12.33 14.26
CA SER A 439 -5.83 12.61 13.71
C SER A 439 -6.89 12.91 14.79
N ASP A 440 -7.79 13.86 14.51
CA ASP A 440 -8.90 14.19 15.40
C ASP A 440 -9.86 13.01 15.61
N ALA A 441 -10.09 12.21 14.56
CA ALA A 441 -10.99 11.07 14.61
C ALA A 441 -10.47 10.01 15.60
N PHE A 442 -9.18 9.67 15.54
CA PHE A 442 -8.57 8.73 16.47
C PHE A 442 -8.56 9.27 17.90
N ARG A 443 -8.16 10.55 18.09
CA ARG A 443 -8.16 11.19 19.41
C ARG A 443 -9.53 11.21 20.08
N LYS A 444 -10.60 11.33 19.29
CA LYS A 444 -12.00 11.31 19.75
C LYS A 444 -12.63 9.91 19.73
N GLN A 445 -11.86 8.86 19.42
CA GLN A 445 -12.31 7.47 19.29
C GLN A 445 -13.50 7.29 18.32
N LYS A 446 -13.44 7.97 17.17
CA LYS A 446 -14.47 7.99 16.13
C LYS A 446 -14.11 7.17 14.87
N CYS A 447 -13.25 6.16 15.00
CA CYS A 447 -12.77 5.34 13.89
C CYS A 447 -13.59 4.05 13.72
N ASP A 448 -14.37 3.92 12.64
CA ASP A 448 -15.04 2.67 12.29
C ASP A 448 -14.16 1.80 11.39
N THR A 449 -14.65 0.61 11.02
CA THR A 449 -13.89 -0.36 10.21
C THR A 449 -13.49 0.12 8.83
N ARG A 450 -14.08 1.21 8.32
CA ARG A 450 -13.77 1.82 7.00
C ARG A 450 -12.98 3.12 7.11
N TRP A 451 -12.84 3.66 8.32
CA TRP A 451 -12.22 4.95 8.57
C TRP A 451 -10.81 5.06 7.98
N LEU A 452 -9.95 4.07 8.24
CA LEU A 452 -8.56 4.14 7.79
C LEU A 452 -8.47 4.13 6.27
N GLU A 453 -9.24 3.28 5.57
CA GLU A 453 -9.25 3.23 4.11
C GLU A 453 -9.75 4.54 3.50
N LYS A 454 -10.82 5.11 4.07
CA LYS A 454 -11.41 6.38 3.61
C LYS A 454 -10.46 7.56 3.81
N GLU A 455 -9.83 7.64 4.98
CA GLU A 455 -8.97 8.77 5.35
C GLU A 455 -7.51 8.60 4.90
N LEU A 456 -7.13 7.44 4.35
CA LEU A 456 -5.77 7.12 3.94
C LEU A 456 -5.13 8.23 3.08
N PRO A 457 -5.76 8.79 2.03
CA PRO A 457 -5.14 9.84 1.23
C PRO A 457 -4.81 11.11 2.03
N VAL A 458 -5.64 11.45 3.02
CA VAL A 458 -5.42 12.61 3.91
C VAL A 458 -4.32 12.30 4.91
N LEU A 459 -4.33 11.10 5.50
CA LEU A 459 -3.33 10.63 6.45
C LEU A 459 -1.94 10.56 5.81
N LEU A 460 -1.82 10.08 4.57
CA LEU A 460 -0.53 10.06 3.85
C LEU A 460 0.03 11.46 3.59
N LYS A 461 -0.82 12.44 3.28
CA LYS A 461 -0.39 13.84 3.15
C LYS A 461 0.08 14.40 4.49
N SER A 462 -0.61 14.07 5.59
CA SER A 462 -0.21 14.47 6.94
C SER A 462 1.11 13.82 7.35
N ALA A 463 1.24 12.51 7.12
CA ALA A 463 2.45 11.72 7.36
C ALA A 463 3.68 12.36 6.70
N LYS A 464 3.54 12.78 5.43
CA LYS A 464 4.62 13.47 4.71
C LYS A 464 5.03 14.79 5.37
N LYS A 465 4.07 15.61 5.79
CA LYS A 465 4.34 16.88 6.52
C LYS A 465 5.02 16.63 7.87
N ILE A 466 4.58 15.62 8.61
CA ILE A 466 5.18 15.23 9.89
C ILE A 466 6.63 14.78 9.68
N SER A 467 6.87 13.97 8.64
CA SER A 467 8.21 13.49 8.28
C SER A 467 9.15 14.63 7.87
N GLU A 468 8.66 15.62 7.11
CA GLU A 468 9.43 16.81 6.69
C GLU A 468 9.69 17.80 7.85
N GLY A 469 8.75 17.94 8.78
CA GLY A 469 8.85 18.83 9.94
C GLY A 469 9.64 18.24 11.12
N SER A 470 9.74 16.91 11.20
CA SER A 470 10.56 16.23 12.19
C SER A 470 12.02 16.37 11.81
N LYS A 471 12.67 17.42 12.33
CA LYS A 471 14.12 17.40 12.51
C LYS A 471 14.40 16.22 13.44
N ARG A 472 14.64 15.03 12.89
CA ARG A 472 15.11 13.87 13.66
C ARG A 472 16.29 14.39 14.47
N SER A 473 16.10 14.59 15.78
CA SER A 473 17.18 15.01 16.65
C SER A 473 18.23 13.93 16.47
N ALA A 474 19.30 14.27 15.75
CA ALA A 474 20.54 13.56 15.86
C ALA A 474 20.76 13.43 17.37
N VAL A 475 20.93 12.18 17.82
CA VAL A 475 21.38 11.86 19.18
C VAL A 475 22.34 12.98 19.60
N PRO A 476 22.14 13.66 20.75
CA PRO A 476 23.05 14.71 21.16
C PRO A 476 24.44 14.08 21.18
N VAL A 477 25.28 14.49 20.23
CA VAL A 477 26.68 14.06 20.18
C VAL A 477 27.28 14.62 21.45
N LEU A 478 27.42 13.76 22.46
CA LEU A 478 28.19 14.07 23.65
C LEU A 478 29.57 14.47 23.13
N THR A 479 29.93 15.73 23.32
CA THR A 479 31.27 16.27 23.06
C THR A 479 32.24 15.69 24.09
N SER A 480 32.49 14.38 24.04
CA SER A 480 33.61 13.78 24.75
C SER A 480 34.82 13.80 23.82
N SER A 481 35.66 14.81 24.01
CA SER A 481 37.04 14.84 23.54
C SER A 481 37.83 13.70 24.18
N LEU A 482 37.86 12.55 23.52
CA LEU A 482 38.83 11.48 23.76
C LEU A 482 39.58 11.26 22.44
N PRO A 483 40.92 11.15 22.46
CA PRO A 483 41.71 10.95 21.26
C PRO A 483 41.39 9.57 20.67
N THR A 484 40.66 9.56 19.56
CA THR A 484 40.39 8.37 18.76
C THR A 484 41.67 7.90 18.09
N LEU A 485 42.08 6.66 18.38
CA LEU A 485 42.99 5.91 17.52
C LEU A 485 42.41 5.85 16.09
N PRO A 486 43.24 5.83 15.04
CA PRO A 486 42.76 5.83 13.66
C PRO A 486 42.11 4.47 13.34
N SER A 487 40.79 4.39 13.50
CA SER A 487 39.99 3.36 12.84
C SER A 487 39.85 3.77 11.36
N SER A 488 40.37 2.95 10.46
CA SER A 488 40.13 3.07 9.02
C SER A 488 38.67 2.75 8.71
N SER A 489 37.76 3.68 9.02
CA SER A 489 36.38 3.62 8.55
C SER A 489 36.36 4.18 7.12
N SER A 490 36.24 3.29 6.14
CA SER A 490 35.93 3.67 4.77
C SER A 490 34.64 4.49 4.76
N VAL A 491 34.73 5.73 4.31
CA VAL A 491 33.56 6.61 4.16
C VAL A 491 32.72 6.04 3.02
N VAL A 492 31.51 5.58 3.35
CA VAL A 492 30.53 5.10 2.37
C VAL A 492 29.70 6.29 1.90
N LEU A 493 29.85 6.67 0.63
CA LEU A 493 29.01 7.67 -0.03
C LEU A 493 27.58 7.11 -0.26
N ARG A 494 26.52 7.91 -0.41
CA ARG A 494 25.18 7.46 -0.84
C ARG A 494 24.56 8.39 -1.89
N PRO A 495 23.63 7.91 -2.75
CA PRO A 495 22.93 8.78 -3.69
C PRO A 495 22.16 9.90 -2.97
N ARG A 496 22.33 11.15 -3.43
CA ARG A 496 21.80 12.41 -2.87
C ARG A 496 22.48 12.98 -1.62
N ASP A 497 23.56 12.37 -1.14
CA ASP A 497 24.39 13.04 -0.14
C ASP A 497 25.04 14.29 -0.75
N ALA A 498 25.11 15.37 0.01
CA ALA A 498 25.91 16.55 -0.32
C ALA A 498 27.19 16.52 0.52
N TRP A 499 28.35 16.62 -0.13
CA TRP A 499 29.65 16.61 0.54
C TRP A 499 30.42 17.89 0.26
N ASN A 500 31.14 18.38 1.27
CA ASN A 500 32.18 19.39 1.12
C ASN A 500 33.54 18.71 1.33
N ILE A 501 34.42 18.78 0.33
CA ILE A 501 35.77 18.24 0.41
C ILE A 501 36.72 19.42 0.66
N GLU A 502 37.30 19.48 1.86
CA GLU A 502 38.35 20.44 2.21
C GLU A 502 39.72 19.75 2.07
N LEU A 503 40.59 20.30 1.22
CA LEU A 503 41.95 19.77 0.99
C LEU A 503 42.94 20.73 1.64
N SER A 504 43.67 20.28 2.64
CA SER A 504 44.84 20.97 3.18
C SER A 504 46.12 20.27 2.75
N PRO A 505 47.18 20.99 2.32
CA PRO A 505 48.45 20.36 2.00
C PRO A 505 49.13 19.83 3.27
N ASP A 506 49.61 18.59 3.21
CA ASP A 506 50.57 18.05 4.18
C ASP A 506 51.96 18.53 3.77
N GLU A 507 52.51 19.53 4.46
CA GLU A 507 53.97 19.62 4.70
C GLU A 507 54.29 20.44 5.98
N PRO A 508 55.38 20.09 6.69
CA PRO A 508 55.74 20.71 7.95
C PRO A 508 56.31 22.11 7.75
N SER A 509 55.63 23.13 8.28
CA SER A 509 56.19 24.48 8.34
C SER A 509 57.32 24.54 9.36
N THR A 510 58.56 24.40 8.92
CA THR A 510 59.70 25.02 9.62
C THR A 510 59.79 26.51 9.26
N SER A 511 59.96 27.31 10.31
CA SER A 511 60.35 28.74 10.35
C SER A 511 59.42 29.79 9.72
N GLY A 512 58.63 30.42 10.60
CA GLY A 512 58.55 31.87 10.79
C GLY A 512 58.16 32.76 9.61
N ASP A 513 56.89 33.18 9.55
CA ASP A 513 56.53 34.59 9.80
C ASP A 513 55.02 34.74 10.00
N LYS A 514 54.58 35.55 10.97
CA LYS A 514 53.17 35.81 11.28
C LYS A 514 52.69 37.07 10.54
N SER A 515 52.31 36.97 9.27
CA SER A 515 51.30 37.87 8.66
C SER A 515 51.07 37.57 7.18
N ALA A 516 49.96 36.90 6.85
CA ALA A 516 49.11 37.13 5.67
C ALA A 516 48.15 35.93 5.52
N LYS A 517 46.85 36.13 5.74
CA LYS A 517 45.82 35.17 5.33
C LYS A 517 45.75 35.16 3.79
N LEU A 518 46.44 34.23 3.13
CA LEU A 518 46.13 33.89 1.75
C LEU A 518 44.89 32.98 1.71
N ALA A 519 43.95 33.28 0.82
CA ALA A 519 42.78 32.45 0.56
C ALA A 519 43.20 31.06 0.05
N PRO A 520 42.44 29.98 0.36
CA PRO A 520 42.75 28.63 -0.07
C PRO A 520 42.78 28.54 -1.61
N ILE A 521 43.83 27.92 -2.14
CA ILE A 521 44.04 27.74 -3.59
C ILE A 521 43.14 26.57 -4.04
N PRO A 522 42.18 26.76 -4.97
CA PRO A 522 41.24 25.72 -5.34
C PRO A 522 41.89 24.67 -6.25
N TYR A 523 41.89 23.41 -5.81
CA TYR A 523 42.13 22.27 -6.69
C TYR A 523 40.88 22.01 -7.53
N HIS A 524 41.05 21.75 -8.83
CA HIS A 524 39.92 21.42 -9.72
C HIS A 524 39.95 19.94 -10.10
N MET A 525 38.89 19.22 -9.74
CA MET A 525 38.64 17.85 -10.18
C MET A 525 37.35 17.83 -10.98
N GLN A 526 37.42 17.34 -12.23
CA GLN A 526 36.27 17.23 -13.12
C GLN A 526 36.07 15.77 -13.54
N ILE A 527 34.89 15.21 -13.29
CA ILE A 527 34.51 13.93 -13.88
C ILE A 527 34.16 14.19 -15.34
N THR A 528 34.96 13.65 -16.26
CA THR A 528 34.75 13.83 -17.70
C THR A 528 33.81 12.79 -18.27
N ARG A 529 33.86 11.57 -17.73
CA ARG A 529 33.03 10.46 -18.20
C ARG A 529 32.85 9.42 -17.11
N ILE A 530 31.61 9.06 -16.82
CA ILE A 530 31.31 7.90 -15.99
C ILE A 530 31.33 6.67 -16.89
N LEU A 531 32.20 5.71 -16.57
CA LEU A 531 32.36 4.46 -17.32
C LEU A 531 31.45 3.36 -16.78
N THR A 532 31.23 3.33 -15.46
CA THR A 532 30.39 2.33 -14.79
C THR A 532 29.86 2.93 -13.50
N ASN A 533 28.55 2.87 -13.26
CA ASN A 533 27.93 3.39 -12.05
C ASN A 533 26.97 2.36 -11.43
N ASN A 534 27.54 1.49 -10.61
CA ASN A 534 26.83 0.50 -9.82
C ASN A 534 26.94 0.85 -8.34
N PHE A 535 26.77 2.13 -8.01
CA PHE A 535 26.96 2.64 -6.67
C PHE A 535 25.95 2.02 -5.69
N PRO A 536 26.36 1.57 -4.48
CA PRO A 536 27.68 1.71 -3.84
C PRO A 536 28.70 0.61 -4.18
N SER A 537 28.30 -0.42 -4.93
CA SER A 537 29.08 -1.63 -5.18
C SER A 537 30.34 -1.38 -6.01
N SER A 538 30.21 -0.59 -7.08
CA SER A 538 31.35 -0.11 -7.86
C SER A 538 31.06 1.17 -8.63
N LEU A 539 32.08 2.02 -8.77
CA LEU A 539 32.04 3.24 -9.58
C LEU A 539 33.35 3.35 -10.33
N LYS A 540 33.28 3.48 -11.65
CA LYS A 540 34.43 3.73 -12.52
C LYS A 540 34.20 4.97 -13.35
N ALA A 541 35.13 5.92 -13.31
CA ALA A 541 35.00 7.17 -14.06
C ALA A 541 36.36 7.72 -14.48
N ASN A 542 36.40 8.42 -15.61
CA ASN A 542 37.52 9.23 -16.02
C ASN A 542 37.39 10.61 -15.38
N ILE A 543 38.49 11.10 -14.82
CA ILE A 543 38.58 12.41 -14.20
C ILE A 543 39.74 13.21 -14.81
N LEU A 544 39.58 14.52 -14.88
CA LEU A 544 40.68 15.47 -15.10
C LEU A 544 41.02 16.10 -13.75
N PHE A 545 42.29 16.03 -13.39
CA PHE A 545 42.83 16.67 -12.18
C PHE A 545 43.79 17.78 -12.56
N THR A 546 43.58 18.98 -12.02
CA THR A 546 44.42 20.16 -12.27
C THR A 546 45.13 20.57 -10.98
N SER A 547 46.45 20.46 -10.96
CA SER A 547 47.30 20.83 -9.82
C SER A 547 47.73 22.32 -9.87
N PRO A 548 47.99 23.00 -8.74
CA PRO A 548 48.24 24.45 -8.71
C PRO A 548 49.67 24.89 -9.06
N SER A 549 50.60 24.00 -9.42
CA SER A 549 52.01 24.39 -9.61
C SER A 549 52.29 25.04 -10.98
N SER A 550 52.45 26.36 -10.95
CA SER A 550 53.19 27.29 -11.83
C SER A 550 53.28 27.04 -13.35
N ALA A 551 52.84 28.06 -14.09
CA ALA A 551 53.12 28.41 -15.49
C ALA A 551 52.58 27.54 -16.64
N THR A 552 52.07 26.32 -16.42
CA THR A 552 51.21 25.64 -17.40
C THR A 552 50.12 24.83 -16.70
N THR A 553 48.86 25.23 -16.83
CA THR A 553 47.70 24.48 -16.32
C THR A 553 47.51 23.19 -17.13
N LYS A 554 48.31 22.17 -16.82
CA LYS A 554 48.24 20.88 -17.49
C LYS A 554 47.29 19.97 -16.71
N SER A 555 46.04 19.90 -17.17
CA SER A 555 45.07 18.95 -16.62
C SER A 555 45.50 17.52 -16.96
N THR A 556 45.66 16.70 -15.93
CA THR A 556 46.16 15.33 -16.07
C THR A 556 44.96 14.37 -15.99
N PRO A 557 44.75 13.49 -16.98
CA PRO A 557 43.66 12.52 -16.96
C PRO A 557 43.98 11.34 -16.04
N TYR A 558 43.00 10.92 -15.24
CA TYR A 558 43.07 9.76 -14.36
C TYR A 558 41.83 8.88 -14.51
N THR A 559 41.95 7.60 -14.16
CA THR A 559 40.81 6.67 -14.02
C THR A 559 40.59 6.36 -12.55
N LEU A 560 39.42 6.76 -12.04
CA LEU A 560 38.94 6.42 -10.71
C LEU A 560 38.21 5.08 -10.78
N SER A 561 38.53 4.13 -9.89
CA SER A 561 37.83 2.84 -9.75
C SER A 561 37.60 2.51 -8.28
N LEU A 562 36.34 2.26 -7.91
CA LEU A 562 35.93 1.85 -6.57
C LEU A 562 35.29 0.45 -6.63
N THR A 563 35.71 -0.46 -5.77
CA THR A 563 35.18 -1.84 -5.67
C THR A 563 35.14 -2.28 -4.20
N SER A 564 33.97 -2.69 -3.70
CA SER A 564 33.83 -3.26 -2.36
C SER A 564 34.49 -4.65 -2.28
N SER A 565 35.29 -4.90 -1.24
CA SER A 565 36.08 -6.13 -1.02
C SER A 565 35.35 -7.23 -0.23
N SER A 566 34.03 -7.32 -0.33
CA SER A 566 33.26 -8.46 0.18
C SER A 566 32.89 -9.41 -0.97
N THR A 567 33.43 -10.62 -0.95
CA THR A 567 33.16 -11.73 -1.87
C THR A 567 31.66 -11.91 -2.15
N PRO A 568 31.20 -11.85 -3.41
CA PRO A 568 29.81 -12.06 -3.75
C PRO A 568 29.52 -13.57 -3.88
N THR A 569 29.06 -14.20 -2.81
CA THR A 569 28.26 -15.43 -2.90
C THR A 569 26.79 -15.08 -2.86
N SER A 570 26.34 -14.41 -3.91
CA SER A 570 24.96 -14.47 -4.36
C SER A 570 25.07 -14.61 -5.86
N LYS A 571 24.52 -15.67 -6.45
CA LYS A 571 24.16 -15.66 -7.87
C LYS A 571 23.23 -14.46 -8.04
N GLN A 572 23.78 -13.30 -8.42
CA GLN A 572 22.99 -12.14 -8.77
C GLN A 572 22.32 -12.51 -10.09
N SER A 573 21.02 -12.65 -10.04
CA SER A 573 20.17 -12.81 -11.20
C SER A 573 20.46 -11.69 -12.20
N SER A 574 20.89 -12.07 -13.41
CA SER A 574 21.21 -11.19 -14.54
C SER A 574 19.96 -10.67 -15.24
N HIS A 575 18.97 -10.19 -14.49
CA HIS A 575 17.69 -9.78 -15.04
C HIS A 575 17.79 -8.41 -15.72
N ARG A 576 17.24 -8.32 -16.95
CA ARG A 576 17.17 -7.08 -17.74
C ARG A 576 16.35 -6.04 -16.96
N LEU A 577 16.90 -4.85 -16.73
CA LEU A 577 16.16 -3.73 -16.13
C LEU A 577 15.42 -2.94 -17.22
N GLY A 578 14.22 -2.46 -16.90
CA GLY A 578 13.47 -1.62 -17.83
C GLY A 578 13.98 -0.18 -17.83
N ASN A 579 13.86 0.50 -18.98
CA ASN A 579 14.22 1.90 -19.10
C ASN A 579 13.04 2.76 -18.63
N PRO A 580 13.16 3.56 -17.54
CA PRO A 580 12.07 4.40 -17.05
C PRO A 580 11.60 5.46 -18.05
N GLN A 581 12.43 5.80 -19.04
CA GLN A 581 12.08 6.73 -20.11
C GLN A 581 11.40 6.04 -21.30
N ASN A 582 11.47 4.71 -21.40
CA ASN A 582 10.74 3.97 -22.42
C ASN A 582 9.36 3.58 -21.86
N PRO A 583 8.29 4.22 -22.32
CA PRO A 583 7.00 4.04 -21.70
C PRO A 583 6.41 2.65 -22.09
N TYR A 584 6.93 2.00 -23.13
CA TYR A 584 6.58 0.62 -23.54
C TYR A 584 7.27 -0.48 -22.72
N HIS A 585 8.15 -0.14 -21.77
CA HIS A 585 8.72 -1.11 -20.84
C HIS A 585 7.80 -1.31 -19.64
N ILE A 586 7.24 -2.51 -19.51
CA ILE A 586 6.50 -2.91 -18.31
C ILE A 586 7.49 -3.55 -17.34
N THR A 587 7.65 -2.90 -16.19
CA THR A 587 8.61 -3.32 -15.16
C THR A 587 7.90 -3.76 -13.89
N THR A 588 8.60 -4.54 -13.07
CA THR A 588 8.16 -4.91 -11.72
C THR A 588 8.09 -3.65 -10.85
N PRO A 589 6.89 -3.24 -10.38
CA PRO A 589 6.74 -2.00 -9.62
C PRO A 589 7.17 -2.15 -8.15
N PHE A 590 7.30 -3.38 -7.66
CA PHE A 590 7.74 -3.75 -6.31
C PHE A 590 8.52 -5.07 -6.38
N PRO A 591 9.39 -5.37 -5.40
CA PRO A 591 10.18 -6.60 -5.40
C PRO A 591 9.33 -7.80 -4.94
N GLY A 592 9.55 -8.99 -5.46
CA GLY A 592 8.80 -10.18 -5.05
C GLY A 592 9.19 -11.40 -5.87
N LYS A 593 8.43 -12.48 -5.70
CA LYS A 593 8.63 -13.73 -6.46
C LYS A 593 7.72 -13.72 -7.68
N LEU A 594 8.27 -13.69 -8.89
CA LEU A 594 7.50 -13.74 -10.14
C LEU A 594 6.88 -15.14 -10.27
N ILE A 595 5.56 -15.25 -10.15
CA ILE A 595 4.85 -16.53 -10.13
C ILE A 595 4.42 -16.97 -11.52
N GLU A 596 3.84 -16.04 -12.28
CA GLU A 596 3.32 -16.32 -13.62
C GLU A 596 3.46 -15.07 -14.50
N ILE A 597 3.65 -15.29 -15.80
CA ILE A 597 3.54 -14.28 -16.85
C ILE A 597 2.32 -14.69 -17.68
N ASN A 598 1.35 -13.78 -17.79
CA ASN A 598 0.01 -14.05 -18.34
C ASN A 598 -0.13 -13.60 -19.80
N VAL A 599 1.00 -13.35 -20.46
CA VAL A 599 1.07 -12.86 -21.83
C VAL A 599 2.21 -13.54 -22.57
N GLU A 600 1.99 -13.83 -23.84
CA GLU A 600 2.98 -14.40 -24.74
C GLU A 600 3.50 -13.36 -25.72
N LYS A 601 4.65 -13.64 -26.33
CA LYS A 601 5.20 -12.80 -27.39
C LYS A 601 4.26 -12.79 -28.60
N GLY A 602 3.88 -11.59 -29.04
CA GLY A 602 2.92 -11.36 -30.11
C GLY A 602 1.50 -11.04 -29.62
N ASP A 603 1.22 -11.15 -28.32
CA ASP A 603 -0.11 -10.83 -27.78
C ASP A 603 -0.45 -9.34 -27.91
N GLN A 604 -1.69 -9.05 -28.30
CA GLN A 604 -2.25 -7.70 -28.21
C GLN A 604 -2.72 -7.43 -26.78
N ILE A 605 -2.12 -6.42 -26.16
CA ILE A 605 -2.41 -6.00 -24.79
C ILE A 605 -3.28 -4.75 -24.83
N VAL A 606 -4.33 -4.73 -24.02
CA VAL A 606 -5.11 -3.52 -23.70
C VAL A 606 -4.70 -2.91 -22.37
N ALA A 607 -4.84 -1.58 -22.25
CA ALA A 607 -4.58 -0.87 -21.01
C ALA A 607 -5.42 -1.45 -19.86
N GLY A 608 -4.77 -1.75 -18.73
CA GLY A 608 -5.36 -2.40 -17.58
C GLY A 608 -5.26 -3.94 -17.59
N GLN A 609 -4.83 -4.57 -18.68
CA GLN A 609 -4.64 -6.02 -18.76
C GLN A 609 -3.47 -6.48 -17.89
N THR A 610 -3.66 -7.62 -17.23
CA THR A 610 -2.63 -8.24 -16.38
C THR A 610 -1.53 -8.86 -17.23
N ILE A 611 -0.28 -8.50 -16.93
CA ILE A 611 0.93 -8.96 -17.63
C ILE A 611 1.61 -10.08 -16.86
N CYS A 612 1.75 -9.92 -15.54
CA CYS A 612 2.33 -10.94 -14.69
C CYS A 612 1.76 -10.86 -13.27
N VAL A 613 2.01 -11.89 -12.48
CA VAL A 613 1.68 -11.93 -11.07
C VAL A 613 2.94 -12.13 -10.25
N ILE A 614 3.14 -11.21 -9.31
CA ILE A 614 4.26 -11.24 -8.36
C ILE A 614 3.71 -11.58 -6.99
N ARG A 615 4.26 -12.60 -6.35
CA ARG A 615 3.95 -12.96 -4.97
C ARG A 615 4.85 -12.20 -4.01
N GLN A 616 4.23 -11.50 -3.07
CA GLN A 616 4.87 -10.76 -2.01
C GLN A 616 4.03 -10.94 -0.73
N MET A 617 4.64 -11.26 0.42
CA MET A 617 3.90 -11.43 1.69
C MET A 617 2.74 -12.44 1.62
N LYS A 618 2.92 -13.56 0.89
CA LYS A 618 1.86 -14.56 0.61
C LYS A 618 0.65 -14.00 -0.17
N MET A 619 0.76 -12.79 -0.72
CA MET A 619 -0.23 -12.18 -1.60
C MET A 619 0.27 -12.15 -3.03
N GLU A 620 -0.62 -12.46 -3.96
CA GLU A 620 -0.36 -12.33 -5.39
C GLU A 620 -0.84 -10.96 -5.85
N VAL A 621 0.08 -10.17 -6.40
CA VAL A 621 -0.20 -8.84 -6.89
C VAL A 621 0.02 -8.83 -8.40
N GLU A 622 -1.05 -8.49 -9.11
CA GLU A 622 -1.04 -8.37 -10.55
C GLU A 622 -0.29 -7.10 -10.98
N VAL A 623 0.65 -7.25 -11.89
CA VAL A 623 1.25 -6.14 -12.64
C VAL A 623 0.47 -5.98 -13.93
N ARG A 624 -0.17 -4.82 -14.10
CA ARG A 624 -1.03 -4.51 -15.24
C ARG A 624 -0.34 -3.53 -16.20
N SER A 625 -0.59 -3.68 -17.49
CA SER A 625 -0.10 -2.73 -18.49
C SER A 625 -0.85 -1.40 -18.35
N PRO A 626 -0.19 -0.24 -18.30
CA PRO A 626 -0.85 1.06 -18.30
C PRO A 626 -1.33 1.50 -19.69
N ARG A 627 -1.10 0.69 -20.74
CA ARG A 627 -1.32 1.08 -22.14
C ARG A 627 -1.62 -0.11 -23.05
N ASN A 628 -2.03 0.21 -24.27
CA ASN A 628 -2.14 -0.76 -25.35
C ASN A 628 -0.77 -1.01 -26.00
N GLY A 629 -0.58 -2.18 -26.60
CA GLY A 629 0.60 -2.50 -27.40
C GLY A 629 0.69 -3.98 -27.73
N VAL A 630 1.59 -4.36 -28.62
CA VAL A 630 1.88 -5.76 -28.93
C VAL A 630 3.08 -6.22 -28.10
N VAL A 631 3.03 -7.41 -27.51
CA VAL A 631 4.14 -7.94 -26.72
C VAL A 631 5.31 -8.30 -27.63
N LYS A 632 6.39 -7.54 -27.56
CA LYS A 632 7.62 -7.80 -28.33
C LYS A 632 8.58 -8.74 -27.61
N TRP A 633 8.60 -8.68 -26.28
CA TRP A 633 9.50 -9.49 -25.46
C TRP A 633 8.90 -9.69 -24.06
N ILE A 634 9.13 -10.87 -23.49
CA ILE A 634 8.76 -11.19 -22.11
C ILE A 634 9.95 -11.76 -21.34
N PHE A 635 9.91 -11.62 -20.03
CA PHE A 635 10.87 -12.19 -19.11
C PHE A 635 10.88 -13.72 -19.23
N GLY A 636 12.06 -14.31 -19.50
CA GLY A 636 12.21 -15.76 -19.75
C GLY A 636 12.14 -16.18 -21.23
N ASP A 637 11.92 -15.26 -22.17
CA ASP A 637 11.93 -15.54 -23.62
C ASP A 637 13.34 -15.98 -24.07
N GLY A 638 13.53 -17.28 -24.33
CA GLY A 638 14.79 -17.88 -24.85
C GLY A 638 15.43 -18.99 -24.02
N GLU A 639 14.88 -19.39 -22.87
CA GLU A 639 15.29 -20.59 -22.12
C GLU A 639 14.17 -21.64 -22.16
N GLU A 640 14.20 -22.52 -23.17
CA GLU A 640 13.46 -23.79 -23.10
C GLU A 640 13.98 -24.56 -21.87
N ASP A 641 13.09 -25.00 -20.98
CA ASP A 641 13.34 -25.73 -19.71
C ASP A 641 13.44 -24.92 -18.40
N ARG A 642 12.47 -24.03 -18.08
CA ARG A 642 12.38 -23.47 -16.71
C ARG A 642 11.02 -23.41 -16.02
N TRP A 643 9.96 -23.92 -16.62
CA TRP A 643 8.63 -23.99 -15.98
C TRP A 643 8.17 -25.45 -15.87
N GLU A 644 8.92 -26.28 -15.13
CA GLU A 644 8.41 -27.57 -14.65
C GLU A 644 7.36 -27.33 -13.55
N GLU A 645 6.24 -28.04 -13.61
CA GLU A 645 5.24 -28.06 -12.53
C GLU A 645 5.91 -28.40 -11.19
N GLY A 646 6.01 -27.41 -10.29
CA GLY A 646 6.55 -27.60 -8.93
C GLY A 646 7.79 -26.76 -8.57
N VAL A 647 8.37 -25.99 -9.49
CA VAL A 647 9.46 -25.05 -9.17
C VAL A 647 8.87 -23.71 -8.71
N GLU A 648 9.23 -23.25 -7.51
CA GLU A 648 8.79 -21.94 -7.01
C GLU A 648 9.46 -20.81 -7.84
N GLY A 649 8.67 -19.83 -8.32
CA GLY A 649 9.08 -18.78 -9.26
C GLY A 649 10.32 -17.92 -8.91
N GLU A 650 10.73 -17.01 -9.79
CA GLU A 650 12.04 -16.33 -9.68
C GLU A 650 11.98 -15.01 -8.88
N ASP A 651 12.98 -14.73 -8.04
CA ASP A 651 13.06 -13.49 -7.26
C ASP A 651 13.39 -12.29 -8.16
N VAL A 652 12.43 -11.37 -8.29
CA VAL A 652 12.56 -10.15 -9.08
C VAL A 652 12.61 -8.92 -8.18
N GLY A 653 13.61 -8.06 -8.38
CA GLY A 653 13.72 -6.76 -7.73
C GLY A 653 12.81 -5.70 -8.36
N VAL A 654 12.78 -4.49 -7.80
CA VAL A 654 12.07 -3.34 -8.42
C VAL A 654 12.74 -2.93 -9.73
N GLY A 655 11.95 -2.65 -10.76
CA GLY A 655 12.43 -2.12 -12.04
C GLY A 655 12.97 -3.17 -13.01
N VAL A 656 12.85 -4.46 -12.67
CA VAL A 656 13.12 -5.57 -13.60
C VAL A 656 12.12 -5.50 -14.75
N LEU A 657 12.59 -5.59 -15.99
CA LEU A 657 11.76 -5.61 -17.18
C LEU A 657 11.03 -6.95 -17.26
N VAL A 658 9.70 -6.90 -17.19
CA VAL A 658 8.85 -8.09 -17.33
C VAL A 658 8.40 -8.25 -18.77
N CYS A 659 8.02 -7.14 -19.42
CA CYS A 659 7.50 -7.15 -20.78
C CYS A 659 7.95 -5.89 -21.52
N GLU A 660 8.38 -6.02 -22.77
CA GLU A 660 8.59 -4.93 -23.71
C GLU A 660 7.43 -4.94 -24.69
N LEU A 661 6.64 -3.87 -24.71
CA LEU A 661 5.63 -3.67 -25.72
C LEU A 661 6.25 -2.99 -26.94
N GLU A 662 5.68 -3.24 -28.10
CA GLU A 662 5.85 -2.40 -29.28
C GLU A 662 4.56 -1.67 -29.59
N GLU A 663 4.73 -0.51 -30.23
CA GLU A 663 3.62 0.28 -30.71
C GLU A 663 2.90 -0.56 -31.77
N ASP A 664 1.63 -0.81 -31.55
CA ASP A 664 0.79 -1.58 -32.46
C ASP A 664 0.76 -0.83 -33.80
N GLU A 665 1.56 -1.25 -34.79
CA GLU A 665 1.70 -0.57 -36.08
C GLU A 665 0.35 -0.48 -36.82
N GLU A 666 -0.64 -1.29 -36.41
CA GLU A 666 -2.02 -1.22 -36.89
C GLU A 666 -2.86 -0.08 -36.25
N SER A 667 -2.44 0.46 -35.11
CA SER A 667 -3.23 1.42 -34.34
C SER A 667 -2.94 2.90 -34.64
N GLY A 668 -1.78 3.22 -35.26
CA GLY A 668 -1.42 4.58 -35.67
C GLY A 668 -1.61 4.86 -37.17
N ASN A 669 -1.24 3.92 -38.04
CA ASN A 669 -1.34 4.06 -39.49
C ASN A 669 -2.52 3.30 -40.11
N GLY A 670 -2.98 2.21 -39.48
CA GLY A 670 -4.11 1.42 -39.95
C GLY A 670 -5.46 2.15 -39.79
N ARG A 671 -5.67 2.87 -38.68
CA ARG A 671 -6.85 3.74 -38.50
C ARG A 671 -6.82 4.94 -39.44
N LYS A 672 -5.68 5.61 -39.64
CA LYS A 672 -5.57 6.72 -40.61
C LYS A 672 -5.83 6.26 -42.05
N SER A 673 -5.26 5.13 -42.46
CA SER A 673 -5.45 4.56 -43.80
C SER A 673 -6.87 4.06 -44.03
N LYS A 674 -7.45 3.30 -43.09
CA LYS A 674 -8.85 2.85 -43.17
C LYS A 674 -9.83 4.01 -43.09
N LEU A 675 -9.60 5.03 -42.26
CA LEU A 675 -10.46 6.22 -42.18
C LEU A 675 -10.32 7.09 -43.45
N LEU A 676 -9.11 7.24 -44.02
CA LEU A 676 -8.88 7.94 -45.30
C LEU A 676 -9.52 7.20 -46.49
N ASP A 677 -9.55 5.87 -46.49
CA ASP A 677 -10.23 5.10 -47.53
C ASP A 677 -11.75 4.99 -47.29
N HIS A 678 -12.22 5.07 -46.05
CA HIS A 678 -13.65 5.14 -45.71
C HIS A 678 -14.24 6.54 -45.96
N LEU A 679 -13.47 7.61 -45.75
CA LEU A 679 -13.86 9.02 -45.97
C LEU A 679 -13.86 9.43 -47.45
N LYS A 680 -13.25 8.63 -48.34
CA LYS A 680 -13.29 8.86 -49.81
C LYS A 680 -14.62 8.44 -50.45
N ASN A 681 -15.40 7.58 -49.81
CA ASN A 681 -16.70 7.15 -50.33
C ASN A 681 -17.83 7.97 -49.69
N GLN A 682 -18.35 8.93 -50.47
CA GLN A 682 -19.28 9.98 -50.02
C GLN A 682 -20.66 9.52 -49.48
N ASN A 683 -20.94 8.23 -49.28
CA ASN A 683 -22.33 7.77 -49.09
C ASN A 683 -22.61 6.77 -47.95
N THR A 684 -21.67 6.49 -47.05
CA THR A 684 -21.91 5.53 -45.93
C THR A 684 -21.69 6.14 -44.55
N LEU A 685 -21.86 7.45 -44.40
CA LEU A 685 -21.47 8.17 -43.18
C LEU A 685 -22.59 8.36 -42.13
N LEU A 686 -23.81 7.88 -42.36
CA LEU A 686 -24.96 8.16 -41.49
C LEU A 686 -25.35 7.03 -40.53
N GLU A 687 -24.90 5.79 -40.73
CA GLU A 687 -25.32 4.65 -39.90
C GLU A 687 -24.28 4.22 -38.85
N THR A 688 -23.02 4.65 -38.96
CA THR A 688 -21.93 4.27 -38.03
C THR A 688 -21.62 5.32 -36.95
N LEU A 689 -22.42 6.40 -36.86
CA LEU A 689 -22.18 7.51 -35.93
C LEU A 689 -22.92 7.40 -34.58
N SER A 690 -23.69 6.32 -34.34
CA SER A 690 -24.38 6.12 -33.05
C SER A 690 -23.54 5.42 -31.98
N GLU A 691 -22.31 4.99 -32.28
CA GLU A 691 -21.45 4.23 -31.37
C GLU A 691 -20.14 4.95 -30.99
N LEU A 692 -19.94 6.20 -31.43
CA LEU A 692 -18.74 6.96 -31.07
C LEU A 692 -18.96 7.71 -29.77
N ASP A 693 -18.10 7.39 -28.82
CA ASP A 693 -17.96 8.02 -27.51
C ASP A 693 -17.96 9.55 -27.62
N GLN A 694 -18.57 10.23 -26.65
CA GLN A 694 -18.67 11.70 -26.56
C GLN A 694 -17.32 12.35 -26.17
N ASP A 695 -16.23 11.80 -26.69
CA ASP A 695 -14.87 12.16 -26.33
C ASP A 695 -14.37 13.35 -27.14
N CYS A 696 -13.66 14.25 -26.45
CA CYS A 696 -13.14 15.49 -26.98
C CYS A 696 -12.26 15.28 -28.23
N SER A 697 -11.56 14.15 -28.34
CA SER A 697 -10.61 13.85 -29.44
C SER A 697 -11.28 13.92 -30.81
N VAL A 698 -12.46 13.34 -31.00
CA VAL A 698 -13.10 13.23 -32.33
C VAL A 698 -13.46 14.61 -32.89
N VAL A 699 -13.95 15.51 -32.03
CA VAL A 699 -14.25 16.90 -32.40
C VAL A 699 -12.97 17.66 -32.74
N TYR A 700 -11.91 17.48 -31.96
CA TYR A 700 -10.61 18.13 -32.22
C TYR A 700 -9.96 17.62 -33.51
N ASP A 701 -9.96 16.31 -33.74
CA ASP A 701 -9.41 15.67 -34.94
C ASP A 701 -10.19 16.15 -36.18
N ALA A 702 -11.53 16.15 -36.14
CA ALA A 702 -12.34 16.63 -37.24
C ALA A 702 -12.09 18.11 -37.57
N ILE A 703 -11.87 18.96 -36.56
CA ILE A 703 -11.54 20.38 -36.76
C ILE A 703 -10.11 20.55 -37.30
N GLU A 704 -9.13 19.79 -36.77
CA GLU A 704 -7.73 19.82 -37.21
C GLU A 704 -7.59 19.43 -38.69
N TYR A 705 -8.36 18.43 -39.14
CA TYR A 705 -8.39 17.98 -40.54
C TYR A 705 -9.39 18.76 -41.42
N GLY A 706 -10.11 19.76 -40.87
CA GLY A 706 -10.98 20.66 -41.63
C GLY A 706 -12.33 20.07 -42.07
N HIS A 707 -12.80 19.01 -41.42
CA HIS A 707 -14.06 18.33 -41.75
C HIS A 707 -15.25 18.95 -41.01
N GLU A 708 -15.78 20.05 -41.54
CA GLU A 708 -16.85 20.85 -40.91
C GLU A 708 -18.10 20.04 -40.50
N HIS A 709 -18.57 19.13 -41.36
CA HIS A 709 -19.80 18.34 -41.10
C HIS A 709 -19.61 17.23 -40.05
N VAL A 710 -18.39 16.66 -39.96
CA VAL A 710 -18.05 15.62 -38.97
C VAL A 710 -17.88 16.23 -37.58
N ALA A 711 -17.40 17.48 -37.51
CA ALA A 711 -17.28 18.21 -36.25
C ALA A 711 -18.65 18.68 -35.71
N LEU A 712 -19.60 19.06 -36.58
CA LEU A 712 -20.91 19.61 -36.17
C LEU A 712 -21.81 18.59 -35.48
N SER A 713 -21.90 17.36 -35.99
CA SER A 713 -22.85 16.35 -35.48
C SER A 713 -22.62 16.02 -33.98
N PRO A 714 -21.39 15.74 -33.51
CA PRO A 714 -21.11 15.56 -32.09
C PRO A 714 -21.31 16.83 -31.25
N LEU A 715 -21.00 18.00 -31.82
CA LEU A 715 -21.17 19.30 -31.14
C LEU A 715 -22.64 19.63 -30.89
N GLU A 716 -23.52 19.40 -31.88
CA GLU A 716 -24.99 19.57 -31.77
C GLU A 716 -25.61 18.55 -30.80
N SER A 717 -24.98 17.38 -30.64
CA SER A 717 -25.40 16.31 -29.74
C SER A 717 -24.94 16.49 -28.27
N GLY A 718 -24.31 17.63 -27.94
CA GLY A 718 -23.86 17.94 -26.58
C GLY A 718 -22.45 17.48 -26.21
N GLY A 719 -21.61 17.15 -27.20
CA GLY A 719 -20.22 16.77 -26.99
C GLY A 719 -19.37 17.86 -26.33
N LYS A 720 -18.37 17.46 -25.53
CA LYS A 720 -17.46 18.38 -24.82
C LYS A 720 -16.59 19.14 -25.82
N SER A 721 -16.62 20.47 -25.76
CA SER A 721 -15.84 21.39 -26.63
C SER A 721 -15.02 22.42 -25.85
N ASP A 722 -15.02 22.28 -24.53
CA ASP A 722 -14.41 23.17 -23.54
C ASP A 722 -12.95 22.79 -23.18
N GLY A 723 -12.46 21.67 -23.69
CA GLY A 723 -11.06 21.26 -23.53
C GLY A 723 -10.08 22.30 -24.08
N ILE A 724 -8.87 22.35 -23.53
CA ILE A 724 -7.76 23.17 -24.03
C ILE A 724 -6.56 22.26 -24.29
N ASP A 725 -5.87 22.47 -25.41
CA ASP A 725 -4.65 21.74 -25.75
C ASP A 725 -3.45 22.22 -24.92
N ALA A 726 -2.29 21.54 -25.06
CA ALA A 726 -1.06 21.92 -24.36
C ALA A 726 -0.53 23.33 -24.70
N THR A 727 -1.05 23.95 -25.76
CA THR A 727 -0.74 25.33 -26.15
C THR A 727 -1.75 26.34 -25.60
N GLY A 728 -2.86 25.88 -25.02
CA GLY A 728 -3.95 26.71 -24.51
C GLY A 728 -5.01 27.06 -25.57
N ARG A 729 -5.05 26.34 -26.70
CA ARG A 729 -6.08 26.49 -27.75
C ARG A 729 -7.26 25.56 -27.48
N ASN A 730 -8.46 26.06 -27.72
CA ASN A 730 -9.69 25.26 -27.72
C ASN A 730 -10.23 25.06 -29.15
N ALA A 731 -11.35 24.35 -29.29
CA ALA A 731 -11.98 24.02 -30.56
C ALA A 731 -12.28 25.27 -31.43
N LEU A 732 -12.61 26.41 -30.80
CA LEU A 732 -12.87 27.67 -31.50
C LEU A 732 -11.59 28.26 -32.14
N HIS A 733 -10.42 28.13 -31.49
CA HIS A 733 -9.15 28.59 -32.07
C HIS A 733 -8.78 27.79 -33.32
N TRP A 734 -8.94 26.48 -33.25
CA TRP A 734 -8.68 25.59 -34.37
C TRP A 734 -9.69 25.79 -35.51
N ALA A 735 -10.98 25.89 -35.21
CA ALA A 735 -12.00 26.18 -36.22
C ALA A 735 -11.76 27.55 -36.90
N ALA A 736 -11.30 28.55 -36.15
CA ALA A 736 -10.96 29.86 -36.68
C ALA A 736 -9.71 29.85 -37.58
N GLN A 737 -8.68 29.09 -37.21
CA GLN A 737 -7.48 28.88 -38.03
C GLN A 737 -7.81 28.19 -39.36
N HIS A 738 -8.64 27.15 -39.32
CA HIS A 738 -8.95 26.33 -40.50
C HIS A 738 -10.05 26.93 -41.39
N GLY A 739 -10.89 27.82 -40.87
CA GLY A 739 -11.93 28.50 -41.66
C GLY A 739 -13.29 27.80 -41.64
N LEU A 740 -13.60 27.03 -40.59
CA LEU A 740 -14.83 26.23 -40.48
C LEU A 740 -15.99 27.08 -39.97
N ILE A 741 -16.64 27.79 -40.90
CA ILE A 741 -17.65 28.83 -40.63
C ILE A 741 -18.79 28.32 -39.73
N LYS A 742 -19.38 27.16 -40.03
CA LYS A 742 -20.54 26.64 -39.28
C LYS A 742 -20.17 26.16 -37.87
N VAL A 743 -18.99 25.58 -37.72
CA VAL A 743 -18.46 25.18 -36.40
C VAL A 743 -18.17 26.42 -35.54
N VAL A 744 -17.59 27.47 -36.14
CA VAL A 744 -17.38 28.76 -35.48
C VAL A 744 -18.73 29.39 -35.09
N GLU A 745 -19.73 29.36 -35.96
CA GLU A 745 -21.08 29.87 -35.68
C GLU A 745 -21.73 29.15 -34.50
N TYR A 746 -21.67 27.81 -34.49
CA TYR A 746 -22.19 26.98 -33.42
C TYR A 746 -21.51 27.28 -32.07
N LEU A 747 -20.17 27.22 -32.03
CA LEU A 747 -19.39 27.46 -30.80
C LEU A 747 -19.50 28.91 -30.31
N ALA A 748 -19.67 29.88 -31.22
CA ALA A 748 -19.88 31.28 -30.86
C ALA A 748 -21.31 31.56 -30.36
N SER A 749 -22.29 30.66 -30.56
CA SER A 749 -23.70 30.88 -30.23
C SER A 749 -24.05 30.65 -28.74
N TYR A 750 -23.27 29.89 -27.98
CA TYR A 750 -23.52 29.60 -26.55
C TYR A 750 -23.02 30.71 -25.60
N ASP A 751 -23.92 31.41 -24.87
CA ASP A 751 -23.94 31.59 -23.38
C ASP A 751 -24.90 32.73 -22.91
N LYS A 752 -25.49 32.59 -21.71
CA LYS A 752 -26.55 33.42 -21.07
C LYS A 752 -26.06 34.84 -20.65
N GLU A 753 -26.83 35.87 -20.99
CA GLU A 753 -26.54 37.33 -20.83
C GLU A 753 -26.44 37.87 -19.38
N PHE A 754 -25.69 38.98 -19.23
CA PHE A 754 -26.00 40.10 -18.30
C PHE A 754 -25.76 41.46 -19.00
N LYS A 755 -26.67 42.44 -18.84
CA LYS A 755 -26.69 43.79 -19.48
C LYS A 755 -26.22 44.91 -18.53
N ILE A 756 -25.74 46.06 -19.06
CA ILE A 756 -26.14 47.47 -18.74
C ILE A 756 -25.40 48.56 -19.60
N LYS A 757 -26.08 49.73 -19.71
CA LYS A 757 -26.10 50.98 -20.54
C LYS A 757 -24.87 51.74 -21.10
N LEU A 758 -25.16 52.42 -22.22
CA LEU A 758 -24.38 53.33 -23.10
C LEU A 758 -24.06 54.75 -22.55
N GLY A 759 -23.00 55.37 -23.10
CA GLY A 759 -22.74 56.81 -23.08
C GLY A 759 -21.99 57.34 -24.33
N LYS A 760 -22.62 58.31 -25.00
CA LYS A 760 -22.25 59.29 -26.06
C LYS A 760 -21.03 59.09 -27.00
N ILE A 761 -21.35 59.23 -28.30
CA ILE A 761 -20.51 59.36 -29.51
C ILE A 761 -19.77 60.73 -29.51
N ASN A 762 -18.69 60.91 -30.31
CA ASN A 762 -18.59 62.02 -31.28
C ASN A 762 -17.39 61.97 -32.25
N ALA A 763 -17.72 62.23 -33.53
CA ALA A 763 -17.05 63.08 -34.54
C ALA A 763 -15.59 62.84 -34.99
N SER A 764 -15.39 61.86 -35.86
CA SER A 764 -14.46 61.98 -37.01
C SER A 764 -14.68 60.82 -37.99
N GLY A 765 -15.30 61.11 -39.13
CA GLY A 765 -15.67 60.12 -40.14
C GLY A 765 -14.48 59.40 -40.75
N ASN A 766 -14.61 58.07 -40.90
CA ASN A 766 -13.78 57.21 -41.73
C ASN A 766 -14.56 55.93 -42.14
N SER A 767 -14.09 55.28 -43.22
CA SER A 767 -14.74 54.25 -44.08
C SER A 767 -15.48 53.08 -43.39
N PRO A 768 -16.30 52.26 -44.11
CA PRO A 768 -17.14 51.20 -43.52
C PRO A 768 -16.41 50.14 -42.70
N LEU A 769 -15.07 50.04 -42.82
CA LEU A 769 -14.22 49.16 -42.03
C LEU A 769 -13.78 49.78 -40.68
N ASN A 770 -13.83 51.11 -40.55
CA ASN A 770 -13.43 51.87 -39.35
C ASN A 770 -14.58 52.13 -38.37
N CYS A 771 -15.84 51.93 -38.77
CA CYS A 771 -16.98 52.05 -37.85
C CYS A 771 -17.19 50.80 -36.97
N ALA A 772 -16.67 49.63 -37.37
CA ALA A 772 -16.83 48.39 -36.61
C ALA A 772 -15.97 48.32 -35.33
N PHE A 773 -14.96 49.18 -35.22
CA PHE A 773 -13.99 49.20 -34.12
C PHE A 773 -14.29 50.25 -33.04
N CYS A 774 -15.29 51.12 -33.23
CA CYS A 774 -15.56 52.17 -32.26
C CYS A 774 -16.64 51.76 -31.26
N SER A 775 -16.20 51.52 -30.02
CA SER A 775 -16.98 51.52 -28.79
C SER A 775 -17.97 50.36 -28.59
N VAL A 776 -17.46 49.21 -28.11
CA VAL A 776 -18.27 48.22 -27.40
C VAL A 776 -17.51 47.72 -26.17
N SER A 777 -17.85 48.25 -24.99
CA SER A 777 -17.71 47.52 -23.73
C SER A 777 -19.04 46.82 -23.49
N MET A 778 -19.09 45.52 -23.80
CA MET A 778 -20.20 44.63 -23.45
C MET A 778 -19.63 43.30 -22.99
N ALA A 779 -20.35 42.65 -22.07
CA ALA A 779 -20.03 41.31 -21.60
C ALA A 779 -19.80 40.36 -22.79
N LEU A 780 -18.63 39.73 -22.79
CA LEU A 780 -18.22 38.74 -23.79
C LEU A 780 -18.51 37.33 -23.30
N LYS A 781 -18.81 36.43 -24.24
CA LYS A 781 -18.89 34.99 -23.96
C LYS A 781 -17.51 34.51 -23.51
N PRO A 782 -17.39 33.68 -22.45
CA PRO A 782 -16.11 33.19 -21.93
C PRO A 782 -15.22 32.59 -23.02
N ASN A 783 -15.81 31.83 -23.95
CA ASN A 783 -15.10 31.15 -25.04
C ASN A 783 -14.45 32.10 -26.06
N LEU A 784 -15.01 33.29 -26.26
CA LEU A 784 -14.49 34.32 -27.16
C LEU A 784 -13.35 35.14 -26.52
N ARG A 785 -13.15 34.99 -25.20
CA ARG A 785 -12.15 35.71 -24.41
C ARG A 785 -11.03 34.81 -23.89
N ILE A 786 -10.97 33.55 -24.32
CA ILE A 786 -9.84 32.68 -23.98
C ILE A 786 -8.60 33.26 -24.65
N TRP A 787 -7.89 34.07 -23.87
CA TRP A 787 -6.62 34.67 -24.21
C TRP A 787 -5.55 33.95 -23.38
N THR A 788 -4.51 33.48 -24.04
CA THR A 788 -3.29 33.06 -23.33
C THR A 788 -2.12 33.92 -23.81
N PRO A 789 -1.14 34.24 -22.93
CA PRO A 789 0.00 35.10 -23.25
C PRO A 789 0.88 34.63 -24.42
N LYS A 790 0.66 33.42 -24.95
CA LYS A 790 1.45 32.81 -26.03
C LYS A 790 0.69 32.64 -27.35
N VAL A 791 -0.65 32.72 -27.34
CA VAL A 791 -1.50 32.23 -28.45
C VAL A 791 -2.41 33.31 -29.02
N GLY A 792 -2.80 34.33 -28.25
CA GLY A 792 -3.80 35.31 -28.69
C GLY A 792 -5.21 34.71 -28.79
N THR A 793 -6.21 35.51 -29.18
CA THR A 793 -7.62 35.07 -29.29
C THR A 793 -7.91 34.39 -30.62
N ALA A 794 -9.03 33.65 -30.74
CA ALA A 794 -9.49 33.06 -32.02
C ALA A 794 -9.57 34.09 -33.18
N LEU A 795 -9.81 35.37 -32.88
CA LEU A 795 -9.78 36.45 -33.86
C LEU A 795 -8.38 36.72 -34.43
N HIS A 796 -7.33 36.61 -33.58
CA HIS A 796 -5.95 36.71 -34.04
C HIS A 796 -5.59 35.57 -34.99
N TRP A 797 -6.06 34.35 -34.71
CA TRP A 797 -5.85 33.20 -35.60
C TRP A 797 -6.58 33.35 -36.93
N ALA A 798 -7.85 33.78 -36.92
CA ALA A 798 -8.58 34.06 -38.16
C ALA A 798 -7.87 35.13 -39.02
N ALA A 799 -7.31 36.17 -38.38
CA ALA A 799 -6.54 37.21 -39.05
C ALA A 799 -5.17 36.70 -39.57
N TRP A 800 -4.44 35.93 -38.77
CA TRP A 800 -3.15 35.34 -39.16
C TRP A 800 -3.28 34.41 -40.36
N TYR A 801 -4.41 33.72 -40.53
CA TYR A 801 -4.65 32.76 -41.60
C TYR A 801 -5.55 33.27 -42.72
N ASP A 802 -5.80 34.60 -42.78
CA ASP A 802 -6.56 35.27 -43.84
C ASP A 802 -7.98 34.69 -44.05
N ARG A 803 -8.67 34.36 -42.95
CA ARG A 803 -10.03 33.80 -42.97
C ARG A 803 -11.07 34.92 -42.85
N LEU A 804 -11.22 35.70 -43.91
CA LEU A 804 -12.04 36.93 -43.91
C LEU A 804 -13.49 36.73 -43.43
N ASP A 805 -14.15 35.64 -43.81
CA ASP A 805 -15.54 35.39 -43.43
C ASP A 805 -15.68 34.95 -41.96
N VAL A 806 -14.69 34.23 -41.45
CA VAL A 806 -14.59 33.92 -40.00
C VAL A 806 -14.30 35.18 -39.19
N VAL A 807 -13.44 36.09 -39.69
CA VAL A 807 -13.20 37.39 -39.06
C VAL A 807 -14.50 38.19 -38.98
N LYS A 808 -15.27 38.29 -40.08
CA LYS A 808 -16.59 38.95 -40.07
C LYS A 808 -17.55 38.30 -39.08
N LEU A 809 -17.59 36.98 -39.03
CA LEU A 809 -18.48 36.22 -38.15
C LEU A 809 -18.12 36.44 -36.66
N LEU A 810 -16.85 36.39 -36.30
CA LEU A 810 -16.36 36.62 -34.93
C LEU A 810 -16.58 38.07 -34.49
N VAL A 811 -16.35 39.04 -35.37
CA VAL A 811 -16.64 40.47 -35.10
C VAL A 811 -18.15 40.70 -34.92
N THR A 812 -18.98 40.06 -35.75
CA THR A 812 -20.45 40.13 -35.63
C THR A 812 -20.93 39.52 -34.30
N ASN A 813 -20.24 38.49 -33.80
CA ASN A 813 -20.45 37.88 -32.48
C ASN A 813 -19.71 38.59 -31.33
N ARG A 814 -19.31 39.86 -31.51
CA ARG A 814 -18.71 40.75 -30.50
C ARG A 814 -17.34 40.30 -29.95
N ALA A 815 -16.50 39.61 -30.73
CA ALA A 815 -15.12 39.31 -30.33
C ALA A 815 -14.31 40.58 -29.96
N VAL A 816 -13.35 40.48 -29.03
CA VAL A 816 -12.51 41.63 -28.61
C VAL A 816 -11.52 41.98 -29.72
N VAL A 817 -11.60 43.22 -30.20
CA VAL A 817 -10.82 43.67 -31.37
C VAL A 817 -9.58 44.49 -31.01
N GLU A 818 -9.56 45.08 -29.82
CA GLU A 818 -8.45 45.91 -29.31
C GLU A 818 -7.43 45.13 -28.46
N GLU A 819 -7.67 43.83 -28.24
CA GLU A 819 -6.74 42.98 -27.49
C GLU A 819 -5.47 42.74 -28.31
N LYS A 820 -4.31 42.78 -27.64
CA LYS A 820 -3.01 42.54 -28.26
C LYS A 820 -2.59 41.09 -28.03
N ASP A 821 -2.02 40.47 -29.07
CA ASP A 821 -1.37 39.17 -28.95
C ASP A 821 -0.02 39.24 -28.22
N ALA A 822 0.65 38.09 -28.12
CA ALA A 822 1.98 37.95 -27.52
C ALA A 822 3.06 38.84 -28.18
N LEU A 823 2.82 39.30 -29.41
CA LEU A 823 3.71 40.16 -30.19
C LEU A 823 3.33 41.64 -30.08
N GLY A 824 2.34 41.97 -29.24
CA GLY A 824 1.85 43.34 -29.05
C GLY A 824 1.01 43.87 -30.21
N LEU A 825 0.58 43.00 -31.14
CA LEU A 825 -0.22 43.35 -32.32
C LEU A 825 -1.69 43.09 -32.04
N ARG A 826 -2.56 44.01 -32.48
CA ARG A 826 -4.00 43.73 -32.55
C ARG A 826 -4.29 42.90 -33.80
N ALA A 827 -5.42 42.17 -33.80
CA ALA A 827 -5.89 41.48 -35.00
C ALA A 827 -5.93 42.38 -36.26
N ALA A 828 -6.30 43.66 -36.11
CA ALA A 828 -6.27 44.64 -37.20
C ALA A 828 -4.86 44.96 -37.71
N ASP A 829 -3.86 44.93 -36.83
CA ASP A 829 -2.47 45.23 -37.19
C ASP A 829 -1.82 44.03 -37.92
N ILE A 830 -2.29 42.80 -37.68
CA ILE A 830 -1.89 41.58 -38.42
C ILE A 830 -2.39 41.64 -39.86
N VAL A 831 -3.66 42.01 -40.08
CA VAL A 831 -4.25 42.14 -41.43
C VAL A 831 -3.56 43.23 -42.26
N LYS A 832 -3.01 44.28 -41.63
CA LYS A 832 -2.25 45.33 -42.31
C LYS A 832 -0.79 44.97 -42.64
N LYS A 833 -0.24 43.93 -42.00
CA LYS A 833 1.16 43.51 -42.14
C LYS A 833 1.37 42.41 -43.18
N LYS A 834 0.32 41.65 -43.50
CA LYS A 834 0.24 40.80 -44.69
C LYS A 834 -0.18 41.63 -45.89
#